data_AF-A0A842LFZ5-F1
#
_entry.id   AF-A0A842LFZ5-F1
#
_cell.length_a   1.000
_cell.length_b   1.000
_cell.length_c   1.000
_cell.angle_alpha   90.00
_cell.angle_beta   90.00
_cell.angle_gamma   90.00
#
_symmetry.space_group_name_H-M   'P 1'
#
loop_
_entity.id
_entity.type
_entity.pdbx_description
1 polymer ?
#
loop_
_entity_poly.entity_id
_entity_poly.type
_entity_poly.pdbx_seq_one_letter_code
_entity_poly.pdbx_strand_id
1 'polypeptide(L)'
;MIGLFICHCGTNIAGVVDIESLKKHFSSENTYVVDHLFLCSKAGQEMIINAARENHLERVVIAACSPKHHGEIFRECVGQVINPYLWEMVNIREQCAWTTSDRSLATEKAKALIHGAIKRVKFHEPIASIRVPLKRSVAVIGAGIAGIHAALELADKGIDVELIEKEPVIGGNMVKLNRTFPTDDCAMCTISPILNRVLAHRKIRLWTMTDVEEVRGRPGEYRIRLKKRARFVDYDRCTGCGNCSKGNLEARWPPITEPYMVDRIRIDLEKCTGCGACVKKCRTYALIQPAPKEKPKYDTLKCVGCWDCVRACRFGAISIINVCPVVIPNEFDFGLGLRKAIYIPNAQSVPLKYLRDADHCLRLKGLMDCRGCIEVCGPGAILDEDTEQVFEITVGAVIVATGYREYDLSGSEYRTEHPNVITGLQLERMLSPAGPTQGKLVKPSDGTAPKSVTFVQCAGSRDMKRREYCSKICCMYAVKNASLIKRDHPEIDVKVCYIDLRASGRGYEEYFDRAREIGVEFIRGNVGEIVPIGHQLVVKCEDTFLGRPREIVSDLVVLSVAMEPSEGTQQIAKIASLVTGKDGFIAPVHVKIAPVDTALSGIFVCGTAEAPKPIQECITDAGTAASRTSSFLKEDELIVDLITAVIDQARCIRCGKCAEICSYDAIKKDEGKYEVIEIACKACGKCAADCPSNAIDLRFNNDLQLESAAAGIIEYDIDSIIAYACEQCGYNAADLAGAAKYHYSTAIKVVKVPCSGRISLAQMLLPFEYGAKGVMIAACLDGQCHFIDGNRHAAKRVEMAKRALDFMGIGSHRLQFFNISSSEGGKFVEAVEKILKDTEET
;
A
#
# COMPACT_ATOMS: atom_id res chain seq x y z
N MET A 1 29.41 24.41 -27.88
CA MET A 1 30.42 23.53 -27.22
C MET A 1 29.76 22.69 -26.13
N ILE A 2 30.15 21.41 -25.99
CA ILE A 2 29.60 20.47 -24.98
C ILE A 2 30.54 20.36 -23.78
N GLY A 3 30.01 20.42 -22.55
CA GLY A 3 30.77 20.14 -21.33
C GLY A 3 30.60 18.71 -20.84
N LEU A 4 31.66 17.92 -20.79
CA LEU A 4 31.67 16.59 -20.17
C LEU A 4 32.30 16.65 -18.78
N PHE A 5 31.53 16.33 -17.75
CA PHE A 5 31.98 16.28 -16.36
C PHE A 5 32.01 14.84 -15.86
N ILE A 6 33.17 14.39 -15.37
CA ILE A 6 33.40 12.99 -14.97
C ILE A 6 33.60 12.89 -13.45
N CYS A 7 32.81 12.04 -12.78
CA CYS A 7 32.91 11.86 -11.33
C CYS A 7 33.82 10.68 -10.97
N HIS A 8 34.66 10.84 -9.95
CA HIS A 8 35.45 9.71 -9.40
C HIS A 8 34.63 8.89 -8.39
N CYS A 9 33.71 9.56 -7.69
CA CYS A 9 32.94 9.00 -6.57
C CYS A 9 33.86 8.34 -5.52
N GLY A 10 34.97 8.99 -5.19
CA GLY A 10 36.07 8.40 -4.42
C GLY A 10 36.72 7.27 -5.23
N THR A 11 36.68 6.04 -4.71
CA THR A 11 37.15 4.84 -5.40
C THR A 11 36.05 4.06 -6.11
N ASN A 12 34.78 4.47 -5.99
CA ASN A 12 33.66 3.70 -6.52
C ASN A 12 33.59 3.68 -8.05
N ILE A 13 34.03 4.76 -8.71
CA ILE A 13 34.18 4.81 -10.17
C ILE A 13 35.66 4.71 -10.51
N ALA A 14 36.49 5.63 -9.99
CA ALA A 14 37.91 5.72 -10.35
C ALA A 14 38.76 4.49 -9.96
N GLY A 15 38.27 3.63 -9.07
CA GLY A 15 38.90 2.35 -8.75
C GLY A 15 38.85 1.33 -9.89
N VAL A 16 37.82 1.41 -10.74
CA VAL A 16 37.52 0.41 -11.79
C VAL A 16 37.44 1.04 -13.19
N VAL A 17 37.14 2.32 -13.31
CA VAL A 17 37.11 3.04 -14.59
C VAL A 17 38.30 4.00 -14.66
N ASP A 18 39.03 3.97 -15.76
CA ASP A 18 40.18 4.83 -15.97
C ASP A 18 39.76 6.23 -16.43
N ILE A 19 39.72 7.16 -15.46
CA ILE A 19 39.26 8.53 -15.69
C ILE A 19 40.18 9.31 -16.63
N GLU A 20 41.50 9.10 -16.55
CA GLU A 20 42.46 9.78 -17.43
C GLU A 20 42.30 9.30 -18.88
N SER A 21 42.03 8.01 -19.08
CA SER A 21 41.68 7.45 -20.39
C SER A 21 40.39 8.09 -20.95
N LEU A 22 39.36 8.28 -20.12
CA LEU A 22 38.13 8.97 -20.53
C LEU A 22 38.40 10.43 -20.93
N LYS A 23 39.15 11.18 -20.11
CA LYS A 23 39.48 12.57 -20.37
C LYS A 23 40.24 12.74 -21.69
N LYS A 24 41.28 11.93 -21.88
CA LYS A 24 42.10 11.98 -23.09
C LYS A 24 41.30 11.63 -24.34
N HIS A 25 40.38 10.67 -24.23
CA HIS A 25 39.57 10.23 -25.35
C HIS A 25 38.56 11.29 -25.81
N PHE A 26 37.88 11.96 -24.86
CA PHE A 26 36.81 12.91 -25.20
C PHE A 26 37.27 14.37 -25.35
N SER A 27 38.51 14.69 -24.97
CA SER A 27 39.07 16.03 -25.17
C SER A 27 39.17 16.34 -26.66
N SER A 28 38.42 17.33 -27.12
CA SER A 28 38.41 17.79 -28.51
C SER A 28 38.02 19.27 -28.57
N GLU A 29 38.20 19.91 -29.73
CA GLU A 29 37.84 21.32 -29.92
C GLU A 29 36.36 21.62 -29.61
N ASN A 30 35.49 20.61 -29.67
CA ASN A 30 34.05 20.76 -29.47
C ASN A 30 33.55 20.25 -28.10
N THR A 31 34.43 19.65 -27.29
CA THR A 31 34.09 19.04 -26.01
C THR A 31 35.07 19.45 -24.93
N TYR A 32 34.59 20.25 -23.98
CA TYR A 32 35.31 20.62 -22.77
C TYR A 32 35.18 19.50 -21.74
N VAL A 33 36.30 18.95 -21.24
CA VAL A 33 36.27 17.79 -20.32
C VAL A 33 36.94 18.13 -18.99
N VAL A 34 36.24 17.87 -17.88
CA VAL A 34 36.74 18.06 -16.52
C VAL A 34 36.30 16.90 -15.63
N ASP A 35 37.16 16.50 -14.71
CA ASP A 35 36.86 15.52 -13.67
C ASP A 35 36.84 16.14 -12.27
N HIS A 36 36.11 15.50 -11.36
CA HIS A 36 36.12 15.88 -9.95
C HIS A 36 35.89 14.68 -9.04
N LEU A 37 36.43 14.75 -7.82
CA LEU A 37 36.33 13.66 -6.85
C LEU A 37 34.87 13.32 -6.52
N PHE A 38 34.04 14.35 -6.32
CA PHE A 38 32.61 14.24 -6.01
C PHE A 38 31.82 15.36 -6.71
N LEU A 39 31.28 15.11 -7.90
CA LEU A 39 30.49 16.12 -8.63
C LEU A 39 29.22 16.56 -7.87
N CYS A 40 28.60 15.68 -7.08
CA CYS A 40 27.39 16.02 -6.32
C CYS A 40 27.66 16.92 -5.10
N SER A 41 28.92 17.07 -4.69
CA SER A 41 29.28 17.98 -3.59
C SER A 41 29.06 19.44 -4.00
N LYS A 42 28.92 20.35 -3.02
CA LYS A 42 28.76 21.78 -3.30
C LYS A 42 29.90 22.34 -4.17
N ALA A 43 31.14 21.95 -3.86
CA ALA A 43 32.31 22.33 -4.65
C ALA A 43 32.26 21.78 -6.09
N GLY A 44 31.79 20.55 -6.27
CA GLY A 44 31.58 19.96 -7.59
C GLY A 44 30.48 20.67 -8.40
N GLN A 45 29.38 21.04 -7.76
CA GLN A 45 28.30 21.81 -8.40
C GLN A 45 28.77 23.22 -8.79
N GLU A 46 29.47 23.92 -7.90
CA GLU A 46 30.07 25.23 -8.19
C GLU A 46 31.07 25.15 -9.35
N MET A 47 31.88 24.08 -9.42
CA MET A 47 32.77 23.82 -10.55
C MET A 47 31.99 23.67 -11.86
N ILE A 48 30.92 22.86 -11.89
CA ILE A 48 30.08 22.70 -13.10
C ILE A 48 29.51 24.05 -13.53
N ILE A 49 28.96 24.82 -12.58
CA ILE A 49 28.35 26.13 -12.83
C ILE A 49 29.39 27.12 -13.40
N ASN A 50 30.55 27.23 -12.78
CA ASN A 50 31.60 28.15 -13.22
C ASN A 50 32.16 27.75 -14.58
N ALA A 51 32.48 26.46 -14.76
CA ALA A 51 32.95 25.95 -16.05
C ALA A 51 31.92 26.18 -17.16
N ALA A 52 30.62 25.97 -16.89
CA ALA A 52 29.55 26.22 -17.84
C ALA A 52 29.43 27.70 -18.24
N ARG A 53 29.60 28.62 -17.28
CA ARG A 53 29.58 30.07 -17.54
C ARG A 53 30.82 30.55 -18.30
N GLU A 54 32.00 30.23 -17.78
CA GLU A 54 33.29 30.72 -18.30
C GLU A 54 33.58 30.20 -19.70
N ASN A 55 33.20 28.96 -19.99
CA ASN A 55 33.43 28.33 -21.29
C ASN A 55 32.20 28.42 -22.21
N HIS A 56 31.15 29.16 -21.84
CA HIS A 56 29.93 29.31 -22.64
C HIS A 56 29.37 27.97 -23.15
N LEU A 57 29.25 26.99 -22.25
CA LEU A 57 28.79 25.65 -22.60
C LEU A 57 27.31 25.69 -22.98
N GLU A 58 26.97 25.08 -24.12
CA GLU A 58 25.60 25.07 -24.64
C GLU A 58 24.83 23.83 -24.17
N ARG A 59 25.56 22.75 -23.86
CA ARG A 59 25.03 21.45 -23.43
C ARG A 59 25.98 20.83 -22.42
N VAL A 60 25.44 20.05 -21.48
CA VAL A 60 26.22 19.41 -20.41
C VAL A 60 25.99 17.90 -20.38
N VAL A 61 27.05 17.11 -20.27
CA VAL A 61 27.02 15.66 -20.05
C VAL A 61 27.70 15.37 -18.72
N ILE A 62 27.03 14.64 -17.84
CA ILE A 62 27.57 14.28 -16.52
C ILE A 62 27.71 12.76 -16.43
N ALA A 63 28.94 12.26 -16.39
CA ALA A 63 29.25 10.85 -16.22
C ALA A 63 29.52 10.54 -14.75
N ALA A 64 28.54 9.94 -14.07
CA ALA A 64 28.58 9.71 -12.63
C ALA A 64 27.74 8.49 -12.21
N CYS A 65 26.91 8.64 -11.19
CA CYS A 65 26.01 7.62 -10.67
C CYS A 65 24.68 7.55 -11.43
N SER A 66 23.72 6.79 -10.90
CA SER A 66 22.35 6.79 -11.44
C SER A 66 21.69 8.19 -11.40
N PRO A 67 20.95 8.58 -12.47
CA PRO A 67 20.09 9.75 -12.48
C PRO A 67 18.96 9.70 -11.45
N LYS A 68 18.60 8.51 -10.93
CA LYS A 68 17.61 8.40 -9.84
C LYS A 68 18.13 8.97 -8.52
N HIS A 69 19.44 8.90 -8.28
CA HIS A 69 20.03 9.36 -7.03
C HIS A 69 20.29 10.86 -7.02
N HIS A 70 20.96 11.37 -8.06
CA HIS A 70 21.42 12.76 -8.10
C HIS A 70 21.04 13.49 -9.39
N GLY A 71 20.21 12.90 -10.25
CA GLY A 71 19.86 13.54 -11.52
C GLY A 71 19.11 14.85 -11.34
N GLU A 72 18.24 14.96 -10.33
CA GLU A 72 17.55 16.21 -10.01
C GLU A 72 18.53 17.29 -9.53
N ILE A 73 19.47 16.94 -8.65
CA ILE A 73 20.53 17.86 -8.17
C ILE A 73 21.33 18.42 -9.35
N PHE A 74 21.75 17.54 -10.27
CA PHE A 74 22.54 17.97 -11.43
C PHE A 74 21.70 18.78 -12.42
N ARG A 75 20.44 18.41 -12.62
CA ARG A 75 19.50 19.17 -13.45
C ARG A 75 19.30 20.59 -12.93
N GLU A 76 19.10 20.74 -11.61
CA GLU A 76 18.99 22.04 -10.95
C GLU A 76 20.30 22.83 -11.03
N CYS A 77 21.43 22.16 -10.80
CA CYS A 77 22.77 22.75 -10.92
C CYS A 77 23.01 23.32 -12.32
N VAL A 78 22.71 22.55 -13.37
CA VAL A 78 22.82 23.00 -14.77
C VAL A 78 21.81 24.12 -15.06
N GLY A 79 20.59 24.00 -14.52
CA GLY A 79 19.50 24.97 -14.59
C GLY A 79 19.86 26.39 -14.12
N GLN A 80 20.92 26.55 -13.31
CA GLN A 80 21.42 27.86 -12.86
C GLN A 80 22.24 28.62 -13.92
N VAL A 81 22.55 27.98 -15.05
CA VAL A 81 23.41 28.56 -16.11
C VAL A 81 22.76 28.43 -17.49
N ILE A 82 22.24 27.26 -17.82
CA ILE A 82 21.54 26.98 -19.07
C ILE A 82 20.21 26.27 -18.80
N ASN A 83 19.35 26.12 -19.80
CA ASN A 83 18.06 25.46 -19.60
C ASN A 83 18.24 24.02 -19.04
N PRO A 84 17.46 23.61 -18.03
CA PRO A 84 17.65 22.35 -17.30
C PRO A 84 17.37 21.08 -18.12
N TYR A 85 17.01 21.19 -19.39
CA TYR A 85 16.88 20.05 -20.30
C TYR A 85 18.00 19.96 -21.33
N LEU A 86 18.92 20.92 -21.33
CA LEU A 86 20.12 20.95 -22.16
C LEU A 86 21.27 20.14 -21.55
N TRP A 87 20.94 18.99 -20.94
CA TRP A 87 21.90 18.12 -20.28
C TRP A 87 21.55 16.64 -20.44
N GLU A 88 22.54 15.75 -20.24
CA GLU A 88 22.37 14.30 -20.21
C GLU A 88 23.22 13.67 -19.10
N MET A 89 22.73 12.61 -18.46
CA MET A 89 23.46 11.92 -17.40
C MET A 89 23.82 10.50 -17.80
N VAL A 90 25.09 10.14 -17.60
CA VAL A 90 25.63 8.83 -17.94
C VAL A 90 25.96 8.07 -16.66
N ASN A 91 25.31 6.93 -16.48
CA ASN A 91 25.51 6.08 -15.32
C ASN A 91 26.73 5.17 -15.53
N ILE A 92 27.89 5.63 -15.08
CA ILE A 92 29.16 4.88 -15.16
C ILE A 92 29.53 4.20 -13.83
N ARG A 93 28.63 4.21 -12.83
CA ARG A 93 28.84 3.57 -11.53
C ARG A 93 28.02 2.30 -11.38
N GLU A 94 26.72 2.43 -11.13
CA GLU A 94 25.83 1.27 -10.93
C GLU A 94 25.76 0.41 -12.19
N GLN A 95 25.69 1.00 -13.37
CA GLN A 95 25.55 0.26 -14.64
C GLN A 95 26.89 0.01 -15.37
N CYS A 96 28.03 0.31 -14.73
CA CYS A 96 29.35 0.09 -15.31
C CYS A 96 30.41 -0.31 -14.28
N ALA A 97 30.93 0.62 -13.46
CA ALA A 97 32.03 0.32 -12.52
C ALA A 97 31.70 -0.77 -11.49
N TRP A 98 30.43 -0.99 -11.16
CA TRP A 98 30.00 -2.01 -10.21
C TRP A 98 29.50 -3.31 -10.85
N THR A 99 29.55 -3.42 -12.18
CA THR A 99 29.05 -4.59 -12.92
C THR A 99 30.18 -5.50 -13.39
N THR A 100 31.43 -5.07 -13.26
CA THR A 100 32.62 -5.85 -13.59
C THR A 100 33.79 -5.39 -12.73
N SER A 101 34.73 -6.29 -12.46
CA SER A 101 36.02 -5.97 -11.82
C SER A 101 37.13 -5.68 -12.84
N ASP A 102 36.88 -5.92 -14.14
CA ASP A 102 37.86 -5.67 -15.20
C ASP A 102 37.90 -4.19 -15.55
N ARG A 103 39.03 -3.55 -15.25
CA ARG A 103 39.25 -2.11 -15.46
C ARG A 103 39.23 -1.71 -16.93
N SER A 104 39.74 -2.55 -17.82
CA SER A 104 39.78 -2.27 -19.26
C SER A 104 38.36 -2.30 -19.82
N LEU A 105 37.63 -3.39 -19.56
CA LEU A 105 36.26 -3.57 -20.04
C LEU A 105 35.30 -2.52 -19.46
N ALA A 106 35.44 -2.16 -18.18
CA ALA A 106 34.66 -1.08 -17.57
C ALA A 106 34.94 0.27 -18.23
N THR A 107 36.21 0.56 -18.55
CA THR A 107 36.59 1.82 -19.21
C THR A 107 36.00 1.91 -20.62
N GLU A 108 36.10 0.85 -21.42
CA GLU A 108 35.52 0.84 -22.76
C GLU A 108 33.99 0.91 -22.73
N LYS A 109 33.34 0.25 -21.78
CA LYS A 109 31.89 0.41 -21.56
C LYS A 109 31.52 1.85 -21.22
N ALA A 110 32.28 2.49 -20.32
CA ALA A 110 32.05 3.89 -19.96
C ALA A 110 32.21 4.82 -21.17
N LYS A 111 33.21 4.60 -22.03
CA LYS A 111 33.40 5.38 -23.27
C LYS A 111 32.21 5.22 -24.22
N ALA A 112 31.76 3.99 -24.47
CA ALA A 112 30.60 3.75 -25.33
C ALA A 112 29.34 4.50 -24.83
N LEU A 113 29.06 4.43 -23.53
CA LEU A 113 27.91 5.12 -22.91
C LEU A 113 28.05 6.64 -23.00
N ILE A 114 29.24 7.20 -22.74
CA ILE A 114 29.50 8.65 -22.84
C ILE A 114 29.38 9.12 -24.30
N HIS A 115 29.87 8.34 -25.26
CA HIS A 115 29.78 8.67 -26.68
C HIS A 115 28.31 8.75 -27.14
N GLY A 116 27.48 7.78 -26.75
CA GLY A 116 26.03 7.83 -26.96
C GLY A 116 25.37 9.08 -26.36
N ALA A 117 25.74 9.43 -25.13
CA ALA A 117 25.20 10.61 -24.45
C ALA A 117 25.60 11.93 -25.14
N ILE A 118 26.85 12.06 -25.60
CA ILE A 118 27.32 13.22 -26.36
C ILE A 118 26.58 13.34 -27.70
N LYS A 119 26.27 12.22 -28.37
CA LYS A 119 25.47 12.23 -29.61
C LYS A 119 24.03 12.64 -29.33
N ARG A 120 23.43 12.12 -28.26
CA ARG A 120 22.06 12.41 -27.83
C ARG A 120 21.84 13.87 -27.41
N VAL A 121 22.73 14.43 -26.58
CA VAL A 121 22.54 15.76 -25.99
C VAL A 121 22.49 16.89 -27.03
N LYS A 122 23.04 16.66 -28.23
CA LYS A 122 22.97 17.59 -29.38
C LYS A 122 21.54 17.86 -29.82
N PHE A 123 20.64 16.89 -29.63
CA PHE A 123 19.22 16.99 -29.98
C PHE A 123 18.35 17.42 -28.80
N HIS A 124 18.96 17.82 -27.68
CA HIS A 124 18.22 18.40 -26.57
C HIS A 124 17.84 19.84 -26.91
N GLU A 125 16.57 20.16 -26.67
CA GLU A 125 16.01 21.48 -26.88
C GLU A 125 15.62 22.11 -25.54
N PRO A 126 15.61 23.45 -25.43
CA PRO A 126 15.12 24.11 -24.22
C PRO A 126 13.65 23.76 -23.97
N ILE A 127 13.35 23.24 -22.78
CA ILE A 127 11.98 22.94 -22.38
C ILE A 127 11.45 24.05 -21.50
N ALA A 128 10.26 24.54 -21.84
CA ALA A 128 9.54 25.52 -21.05
C ALA A 128 8.81 24.84 -19.88
N SER A 129 8.62 25.58 -18.80
CA SER A 129 7.81 25.14 -17.66
C SER A 129 6.56 26.02 -17.58
N ILE A 130 5.44 25.42 -17.22
CA ILE A 130 4.18 26.13 -16.95
C ILE A 130 3.90 26.11 -15.47
N ARG A 131 3.16 27.12 -15.01
CA ARG A 131 2.66 27.17 -13.63
C ARG A 131 1.24 26.65 -13.60
N VAL A 132 0.99 25.73 -12.68
CA VAL A 132 -0.29 25.05 -12.52
C VAL A 132 -0.84 25.39 -11.16
N PRO A 133 -2.09 25.87 -11.02
CA PRO A 133 -2.69 26.12 -9.72
C PRO A 133 -2.78 24.83 -8.91
N LEU A 134 -2.39 24.91 -7.65
CA LEU A 134 -2.34 23.79 -6.72
C LEU A 134 -3.47 23.92 -5.70
N LYS A 135 -4.28 22.85 -5.57
CA LYS A 135 -5.38 22.85 -4.61
C LYS A 135 -4.88 22.55 -3.20
N ARG A 136 -5.01 23.50 -2.26
CA ARG A 136 -4.55 23.35 -0.87
C ARG A 136 -5.47 22.45 -0.02
N SER A 137 -5.70 21.23 -0.47
CA SER A 137 -6.42 20.19 0.26
C SER A 137 -5.80 18.82 0.05
N VAL A 138 -6.06 17.89 0.95
CA VAL A 138 -5.48 16.54 0.95
C VAL A 138 -6.54 15.50 1.24
N ALA A 139 -6.49 14.36 0.54
CA ALA A 139 -7.24 13.18 0.93
C ALA A 139 -6.35 12.24 1.75
N VAL A 140 -6.81 11.83 2.94
CA VAL A 140 -6.15 10.82 3.76
C VAL A 140 -7.00 9.57 3.73
N ILE A 141 -6.47 8.49 3.14
CA ILE A 141 -7.19 7.23 2.89
C ILE A 141 -6.80 6.23 3.99
N GLY A 142 -7.75 5.92 4.87
CA GLY A 142 -7.58 5.09 6.05
C GLY A 142 -7.47 5.93 7.32
N ALA A 143 -8.36 5.71 8.28
CA ALA A 143 -8.43 6.44 9.54
C ALA A 143 -7.99 5.57 10.73
N GLY A 144 -6.93 4.79 10.55
CA GLY A 144 -6.14 4.23 11.65
C GLY A 144 -5.27 5.28 12.33
N ILE A 145 -4.46 4.88 13.31
CA ILE A 145 -3.60 5.82 14.06
C ILE A 145 -2.72 6.68 13.14
N ALA A 146 -2.12 6.10 12.10
CA ALA A 146 -1.29 6.86 11.14
C ALA A 146 -2.10 7.93 10.38
N GLY A 147 -3.25 7.55 9.80
CA GLY A 147 -4.07 8.48 9.03
C GLY A 147 -4.71 9.58 9.89
N ILE A 148 -5.17 9.23 11.10
CA ILE A 148 -5.71 10.21 12.06
C ILE A 148 -4.66 11.26 12.42
N HIS A 149 -3.42 10.82 12.73
CA HIS A 149 -2.34 11.75 13.06
C HIS A 149 -1.94 12.62 11.85
N ALA A 150 -1.83 12.04 10.66
CA ALA A 150 -1.52 12.80 9.45
C ALA A 150 -2.61 13.85 9.15
N ALA A 151 -3.88 13.47 9.29
CA ALA A 151 -5.02 14.36 9.11
C ALA A 151 -5.00 15.52 10.11
N LEU A 152 -4.79 15.24 11.41
CA LEU A 152 -4.73 16.28 12.44
C LEU A 152 -3.56 17.24 12.20
N GLU A 153 -2.35 16.74 11.89
CA GLU A 153 -1.20 17.61 11.65
C GLU A 153 -1.38 18.52 10.43
N LEU A 154 -1.99 18.03 9.36
CA LEU A 154 -2.27 18.84 8.17
C LEU A 154 -3.37 19.87 8.45
N ALA A 155 -4.41 19.46 9.17
CA ALA A 155 -5.51 20.32 9.53
C ALA A 155 -5.11 21.42 10.54
N ASP A 156 -4.25 21.10 11.51
CA ASP A 156 -3.65 22.05 12.45
C ASP A 156 -2.77 23.09 11.70
N LYS A 157 -2.22 22.74 10.53
CA LYS A 157 -1.52 23.65 9.59
C LYS A 157 -2.47 24.41 8.65
N GLY A 158 -3.78 24.27 8.80
CA GLY A 158 -4.80 24.98 8.03
C GLY A 158 -5.15 24.36 6.66
N ILE A 159 -4.61 23.19 6.33
CA ILE A 159 -4.90 22.47 5.09
C ILE A 159 -6.24 21.75 5.24
N ASP A 160 -7.12 21.83 4.23
CA ASP A 160 -8.40 21.11 4.23
C ASP A 160 -8.16 19.61 4.01
N VAL A 161 -8.73 18.77 4.87
CA VAL A 161 -8.51 17.32 4.88
C VAL A 161 -9.81 16.56 4.64
N GLU A 162 -9.79 15.70 3.63
CA GLU A 162 -10.82 14.69 3.36
C GLU A 162 -10.34 13.34 3.96
N LEU A 163 -10.77 13.01 5.17
CA LEU A 163 -10.37 11.77 5.86
C LEU A 163 -11.36 10.65 5.54
N ILE A 164 -10.91 9.63 4.83
CA ILE A 164 -11.75 8.57 4.26
C ILE A 164 -11.51 7.25 5.01
N GLU A 165 -12.58 6.63 5.50
CA GLU A 165 -12.57 5.38 6.24
C GLU A 165 -13.62 4.41 5.69
N LYS A 166 -13.18 3.20 5.35
CA LYS A 166 -14.05 2.16 4.82
C LYS A 166 -14.99 1.63 5.90
N GLU A 167 -14.52 1.57 7.14
CA GLU A 167 -15.28 1.09 8.28
C GLU A 167 -16.32 2.13 8.76
N PRO A 168 -17.34 1.72 9.52
CA PRO A 168 -18.31 2.64 10.11
C PRO A 168 -17.72 3.60 11.16
N VAL A 169 -16.50 3.34 11.63
CA VAL A 169 -15.82 4.05 12.73
C VAL A 169 -14.32 4.18 12.45
N ILE A 170 -13.71 5.23 12.98
CA ILE A 170 -12.26 5.47 12.90
C ILE A 170 -11.51 4.81 14.07
N GLY A 171 -10.19 4.66 13.94
CA GLY A 171 -9.28 4.16 14.99
C GLY A 171 -8.47 2.92 14.59
N GLY A 172 -8.88 2.21 13.53
CA GLY A 172 -8.15 1.06 12.98
C GLY A 172 -7.94 -0.10 13.98
N ASN A 173 -6.79 -0.77 13.91
CA ASN A 173 -6.50 -1.88 14.83
C ASN A 173 -6.17 -1.43 16.26
N MET A 174 -5.78 -0.17 16.48
CA MET A 174 -5.41 0.30 17.82
C MET A 174 -6.59 0.30 18.80
N VAL A 175 -7.82 0.60 18.34
CA VAL A 175 -9.03 0.54 19.18
C VAL A 175 -9.43 -0.89 19.59
N LYS A 176 -8.83 -1.91 18.96
CA LYS A 176 -9.05 -3.32 19.31
C LYS A 176 -8.12 -3.79 20.43
N LEU A 177 -7.04 -3.06 20.70
CA LEU A 177 -6.05 -3.42 21.71
C LEU A 177 -6.57 -3.15 23.12
N ASN A 178 -6.15 -3.97 24.09
CA ASN A 178 -6.39 -3.69 25.50
C ASN A 178 -5.39 -2.63 26.02
N ARG A 179 -4.10 -2.92 25.82
CA ARG A 179 -2.96 -2.17 26.36
C ARG A 179 -1.89 -1.97 25.28
N THR A 180 -1.04 -0.95 25.41
CA THR A 180 0.07 -0.70 24.47
C THR A 180 1.44 -0.86 25.12
N PHE A 181 2.34 -1.60 24.47
CA PHE A 181 3.73 -1.72 24.92
C PHE A 181 4.56 -0.46 24.57
N PRO A 182 5.61 -0.15 25.34
CA PRO A 182 6.11 -0.85 26.53
C PRO A 182 5.55 -0.29 27.86
N THR A 183 4.61 0.65 27.79
CA THR A 183 4.12 1.42 28.95
C THR A 183 2.93 0.78 29.66
N ASP A 184 2.24 -0.16 29.01
CA ASP A 184 0.97 -0.73 29.46
C ASP A 184 -0.15 0.30 29.64
N ASP A 185 -0.10 1.39 28.87
CA ASP A 185 -1.22 2.34 28.81
C ASP A 185 -2.43 1.66 28.20
N CYS A 186 -3.63 2.03 28.68
CA CYS A 186 -4.87 1.57 28.07
C CYS A 186 -4.97 2.18 26.66
N ALA A 187 -5.04 1.33 25.63
CA ALA A 187 -5.02 1.76 24.24
C ALA A 187 -6.17 2.73 23.93
N MET A 188 -7.36 2.44 24.47
CA MET A 188 -8.55 3.27 24.30
C MET A 188 -8.41 4.64 24.99
N CYS A 189 -7.84 4.69 26.20
CA CYS A 189 -7.61 5.95 26.90
C CYS A 189 -6.64 6.87 26.14
N THR A 190 -5.64 6.29 25.48
CA THR A 190 -4.67 7.04 24.69
C THR A 190 -5.25 7.55 23.37
N ILE A 191 -6.03 6.74 22.66
CA ILE A 191 -6.53 7.11 21.32
C ILE A 191 -7.82 7.93 21.37
N SER A 192 -8.72 7.71 22.34
CA SER A 192 -10.04 8.34 22.36
C SER A 192 -10.02 9.89 22.31
N PRO A 193 -9.12 10.60 23.02
CA PRO A 193 -9.00 12.05 22.88
C PRO A 193 -8.66 12.49 21.45
N ILE A 194 -7.82 11.71 20.76
CA ILE A 194 -7.38 11.97 19.38
C ILE A 194 -8.53 11.75 18.40
N LEU A 195 -9.33 10.69 18.58
CA LEU A 195 -10.51 10.42 17.76
C LEU A 195 -11.53 11.58 17.86
N ASN A 196 -11.78 12.08 19.09
CA ASN A 196 -12.70 13.19 19.31
C ASN A 196 -12.19 14.51 18.71
N ARG A 197 -10.86 14.74 18.72
CA ARG A 197 -10.26 15.89 18.03
C ARG A 197 -10.59 15.88 16.54
N VAL A 198 -10.53 14.72 15.89
CA VAL A 198 -10.89 14.61 14.45
C VAL A 198 -12.32 15.06 14.19
N LEU A 199 -13.29 14.59 14.98
CA LEU A 199 -14.70 15.00 14.80
C LEU A 199 -14.93 16.49 15.06
N ALA A 200 -14.20 17.09 15.99
CA ALA A 200 -14.34 18.50 16.35
C ALA A 200 -13.61 19.44 15.39
N HIS A 201 -12.69 18.93 14.56
CA HIS A 201 -11.80 19.76 13.76
C HIS A 201 -12.49 20.30 12.50
N ARG A 202 -12.64 21.63 12.38
CA ARG A 202 -13.36 22.28 11.27
C ARG A 202 -12.75 22.07 9.88
N LYS A 203 -11.45 21.78 9.82
CA LYS A 203 -10.71 21.50 8.57
C LYS A 203 -10.68 20.01 8.19
N ILE A 204 -11.28 19.13 8.99
CA ILE A 204 -11.36 17.70 8.67
C ILE A 204 -12.79 17.35 8.33
N ARG A 205 -13.01 16.85 7.13
CA ARG A 205 -14.25 16.21 6.73
C ARG A 205 -14.08 14.70 6.79
N LEU A 206 -14.84 14.04 7.66
CA LEU A 206 -14.77 12.60 7.88
C LEU A 206 -15.79 11.85 7.02
N TRP A 207 -15.32 10.87 6.26
CA TRP A 207 -16.12 9.96 5.43
C TRP A 207 -16.00 8.53 5.97
N THR A 208 -16.93 8.11 6.83
CA THR A 208 -17.04 6.69 7.24
C THR A 208 -17.89 5.89 6.24
N MET A 209 -17.78 4.56 6.26
CA MET A 209 -18.51 3.68 5.32
C MET A 209 -18.21 4.04 3.86
N THR A 210 -17.00 4.54 3.58
CA THR A 210 -16.68 5.11 2.26
C THR A 210 -15.43 4.45 1.68
N ASP A 211 -15.61 3.84 0.51
CA ASP A 211 -14.55 3.22 -0.27
C ASP A 211 -14.04 4.15 -1.37
N VAL A 212 -12.78 3.98 -1.78
CA VAL A 212 -12.18 4.70 -2.91
C VAL A 212 -12.23 3.81 -4.14
N GLU A 213 -13.00 4.21 -5.15
CA GLU A 213 -13.15 3.46 -6.41
C GLU A 213 -12.11 3.88 -7.46
N GLU A 214 -11.67 5.14 -7.42
CA GLU A 214 -10.79 5.69 -8.44
C GLU A 214 -9.96 6.85 -7.90
N VAL A 215 -8.69 6.90 -8.30
CA VAL A 215 -7.79 8.04 -8.09
C VAL A 215 -7.17 8.40 -9.44
N ARG A 216 -7.60 9.53 -10.01
CA ARG A 216 -7.07 10.06 -11.28
C ARG A 216 -6.55 11.47 -11.11
N GLY A 217 -5.83 11.95 -12.10
CA GLY A 217 -5.39 13.34 -12.18
C GLY A 217 -3.88 13.49 -12.07
N ARG A 218 -3.46 14.57 -11.43
CA ARG A 218 -2.06 15.03 -11.47
C ARG A 218 -1.65 15.63 -10.13
N PRO A 219 -0.33 15.74 -9.87
CA PRO A 219 0.16 16.42 -8.67
C PRO A 219 -0.46 17.82 -8.58
N GLY A 220 -1.11 18.13 -7.45
CA GLY A 220 -1.84 19.38 -7.24
C GLY A 220 -3.33 19.38 -7.64
N GLU A 221 -3.80 18.36 -8.37
CA GLU A 221 -5.21 18.19 -8.75
C GLU A 221 -5.56 16.71 -9.00
N TYR A 222 -5.81 15.97 -7.92
CA TYR A 222 -6.31 14.60 -7.92
C TYR A 222 -7.82 14.57 -7.79
N ARG A 223 -8.50 13.90 -8.72
CA ARG A 223 -9.93 13.58 -8.64
C ARG A 223 -10.08 12.19 -8.07
N ILE A 224 -10.86 12.08 -7.00
CA ILE A 224 -11.09 10.83 -6.29
C ILE A 224 -12.59 10.54 -6.31
N ARG A 225 -12.92 9.36 -6.82
CA ARG A 225 -14.29 8.84 -6.80
C ARG A 225 -14.49 8.02 -5.53
N LEU A 226 -15.43 8.46 -4.72
CA LEU A 226 -15.78 7.84 -3.45
C LEU A 226 -17.13 7.13 -3.57
N LYS A 227 -17.21 5.92 -3.02
CA LYS A 227 -18.46 5.18 -2.88
C LYS A 227 -18.82 5.04 -1.41
N LYS A 228 -19.87 5.73 -0.99
CA LYS A 228 -20.39 5.66 0.38
C LYS A 228 -21.51 4.62 0.45
N ARG A 229 -21.30 3.61 1.29
CA ARG A 229 -22.27 2.53 1.53
C ARG A 229 -23.46 3.02 2.35
N ALA A 230 -24.62 2.42 2.12
CA ALA A 230 -25.85 2.68 2.87
C ALA A 230 -25.66 2.30 4.36
N ARG A 231 -26.05 3.20 5.26
CA ARG A 231 -25.99 2.99 6.72
C ARG A 231 -27.34 2.49 7.26
N PHE A 232 -28.43 2.78 6.55
CA PHE A 232 -29.83 2.56 6.96
C PHE A 232 -30.18 3.22 8.31
N VAL A 233 -29.40 4.23 8.69
CA VAL A 233 -29.58 5.07 9.85
C VAL A 233 -29.17 6.48 9.45
N ASP A 234 -30.07 7.43 9.60
CA ASP A 234 -29.84 8.85 9.38
C ASP A 234 -28.71 9.33 10.32
N TYR A 235 -27.64 9.80 9.72
CA TYR A 235 -26.43 10.19 10.43
C TYR A 235 -26.67 11.37 11.39
N ASP A 236 -27.45 12.36 10.97
CA ASP A 236 -27.64 13.60 11.72
C ASP A 236 -28.69 13.42 12.83
N ARG A 237 -29.73 12.60 12.59
CA ARG A 237 -30.77 12.31 13.59
C ARG A 237 -30.34 11.29 14.64
N CYS A 238 -29.39 10.41 14.34
CA CYS A 238 -28.97 9.37 15.28
C CYS A 238 -28.22 9.97 16.48
N THR A 239 -28.72 9.74 17.70
CA THR A 239 -28.10 10.22 18.94
C THR A 239 -27.15 9.20 19.58
N GLY A 240 -27.02 7.99 19.04
CA GLY A 240 -26.17 6.94 19.62
C GLY A 240 -26.72 6.35 20.94
N CYS A 241 -27.99 6.56 21.28
CA CYS A 241 -28.54 6.24 22.61
C CYS A 241 -28.66 4.74 22.97
N GLY A 242 -28.50 3.83 22.01
CA GLY A 242 -28.50 2.38 22.22
C GLY A 242 -29.86 1.69 22.40
N ASN A 243 -30.97 2.44 22.43
CA ASN A 243 -32.31 1.85 22.56
C ASN A 243 -32.62 0.82 21.46
N CYS A 244 -32.17 1.06 20.23
CA CYS A 244 -32.46 0.21 19.08
C CYS A 244 -31.74 -1.15 19.08
N SER A 245 -30.59 -1.25 19.77
CA SER A 245 -29.81 -2.49 19.90
C SER A 245 -29.97 -3.16 21.26
N LYS A 246 -30.85 -2.63 22.13
CA LYS A 246 -31.03 -3.14 23.49
C LYS A 246 -31.42 -4.62 23.48
N GLY A 247 -30.67 -5.41 24.21
CA GLY A 247 -30.96 -6.81 24.51
C GLY A 247 -29.76 -7.55 25.08
N ASN A 248 -30.00 -8.74 25.65
CA ASN A 248 -28.91 -9.54 26.20
C ASN A 248 -28.06 -10.14 25.07
N LEU A 249 -26.77 -9.87 25.14
CA LEU A 249 -25.71 -10.44 24.33
C LEU A 249 -24.70 -11.07 25.29
N GLU A 250 -25.00 -12.28 25.75
CA GLU A 250 -24.07 -13.05 26.57
C GLU A 250 -23.17 -13.87 25.66
N ALA A 251 -21.86 -13.79 25.85
CA ALA A 251 -20.90 -14.64 25.17
C ALA A 251 -21.24 -16.12 25.45
N ARG A 252 -21.08 -16.97 24.43
CA ARG A 252 -21.30 -18.41 24.55
C ARG A 252 -20.03 -19.16 24.24
N TRP A 253 -19.90 -20.33 24.87
CA TRP A 253 -18.73 -21.19 24.75
C TRP A 253 -19.20 -22.61 24.40
N PRO A 254 -18.79 -23.18 23.25
CA PRO A 254 -17.95 -22.56 22.21
C PRO A 254 -18.62 -21.34 21.53
N PRO A 255 -17.84 -20.43 20.91
CA PRO A 255 -18.37 -19.29 20.18
C PRO A 255 -19.34 -19.73 19.10
N ILE A 256 -20.42 -18.96 18.93
CA ILE A 256 -21.41 -19.22 17.89
C ILE A 256 -20.81 -18.78 16.55
N THR A 257 -20.93 -19.61 15.53
CA THR A 257 -20.39 -19.35 14.18
C THR A 257 -21.44 -18.87 13.19
N GLU A 258 -22.73 -19.01 13.51
CA GLU A 258 -23.84 -18.68 12.60
C GLU A 258 -24.88 -17.74 13.23
N PRO A 259 -25.52 -16.85 12.44
CA PRO A 259 -26.59 -16.00 12.93
C PRO A 259 -27.82 -16.78 13.43
N TYR A 260 -28.49 -16.29 14.48
CA TYR A 260 -29.72 -16.90 15.02
C TYR A 260 -30.70 -15.87 15.59
N MET A 261 -31.94 -16.29 15.87
CA MET A 261 -32.97 -15.44 16.47
C MET A 261 -33.19 -15.72 17.95
N VAL A 262 -33.46 -14.67 18.72
CA VAL A 262 -33.85 -14.74 20.13
C VAL A 262 -35.23 -14.13 20.38
N ASP A 263 -35.82 -14.49 21.53
CA ASP A 263 -37.09 -13.94 21.98
C ASP A 263 -37.02 -12.43 22.21
N ARG A 264 -38.03 -11.70 21.72
CA ARG A 264 -38.11 -10.24 21.87
C ARG A 264 -38.71 -9.81 23.20
N ILE A 265 -39.66 -10.60 23.70
CA ILE A 265 -40.38 -10.32 24.94
C ILE A 265 -40.23 -11.47 25.93
N ARG A 266 -40.33 -11.14 27.21
CA ARG A 266 -40.48 -12.12 28.30
C ARG A 266 -41.85 -11.94 28.92
N ILE A 267 -42.53 -13.06 29.18
CA ILE A 267 -43.78 -13.11 29.94
C ILE A 267 -43.44 -13.59 31.34
N ASP A 268 -43.59 -12.72 32.33
CA ASP A 268 -43.51 -13.05 33.75
C ASP A 268 -44.76 -13.83 34.14
N LEU A 269 -44.59 -15.14 34.33
CA LEU A 269 -45.70 -16.04 34.61
C LEU A 269 -46.30 -15.80 35.99
N GLU A 270 -45.59 -15.20 36.93
CA GLU A 270 -46.13 -14.91 38.26
C GLU A 270 -47.04 -13.69 38.23
N LYS A 271 -46.68 -12.66 37.45
CA LYS A 271 -47.49 -11.45 37.26
C LYS A 271 -48.64 -11.63 36.25
N CYS A 272 -48.56 -12.65 35.39
CA CYS A 272 -49.54 -12.86 34.34
C CYS A 272 -50.85 -13.47 34.87
N THR A 273 -51.93 -12.71 34.77
CA THR A 273 -53.29 -13.12 35.19
C THR A 273 -54.05 -13.94 34.15
N GLY A 274 -53.50 -14.15 32.94
CA GLY A 274 -54.22 -14.83 31.86
C GLY A 274 -55.38 -14.04 31.24
N CYS A 275 -55.45 -12.72 31.43
CA CYS A 275 -56.57 -11.89 30.94
C CYS A 275 -56.71 -11.77 29.41
N GLY A 276 -55.69 -12.19 28.63
CA GLY A 276 -55.74 -12.20 27.16
C GLY A 276 -55.60 -10.83 26.46
N ALA A 277 -55.41 -9.73 27.20
CA ALA A 277 -55.31 -8.38 26.61
C ALA A 277 -54.18 -8.24 25.59
N CYS A 278 -53.02 -8.86 25.85
CA CYS A 278 -51.87 -8.86 24.94
C CYS A 278 -52.13 -9.65 23.65
N VAL A 279 -52.86 -10.76 23.73
CA VAL A 279 -53.25 -11.60 22.58
C VAL A 279 -54.21 -10.85 21.68
N LYS A 280 -55.21 -10.16 22.25
CA LYS A 280 -56.16 -9.31 21.50
C LYS A 280 -55.48 -8.17 20.74
N LYS A 281 -54.32 -7.70 21.20
CA LYS A 281 -53.54 -6.63 20.54
C LYS A 281 -52.45 -7.17 19.62
N CYS A 282 -52.23 -8.48 19.57
CA CYS A 282 -51.20 -9.08 18.73
C CYS A 282 -51.67 -9.19 17.28
N ARG A 283 -51.06 -8.41 16.38
CA ARG A 283 -51.46 -8.33 14.97
C ARG A 283 -51.03 -9.54 14.14
N THR A 284 -50.02 -10.28 14.60
CA THR A 284 -49.39 -11.37 13.86
C THR A 284 -49.62 -12.74 14.49
N TYR A 285 -50.46 -12.81 15.53
CA TYR A 285 -50.68 -14.03 16.30
C TYR A 285 -49.40 -14.65 16.87
N ALA A 286 -48.36 -13.83 17.10
CA ALA A 286 -47.16 -14.22 17.83
C ALA A 286 -47.43 -14.53 19.31
N LEU A 287 -48.56 -14.06 19.84
CA LEU A 287 -49.09 -14.45 21.14
C LEU A 287 -50.41 -15.19 20.95
N ILE A 288 -50.49 -16.41 21.48
CA ILE A 288 -51.69 -17.25 21.42
C ILE A 288 -52.06 -17.66 22.83
N GLN A 289 -53.35 -17.54 23.17
CA GLN A 289 -53.90 -18.05 24.41
C GLN A 289 -54.54 -19.41 24.15
N PRO A 290 -54.05 -20.52 24.74
CA PRO A 290 -54.58 -21.85 24.42
C PRO A 290 -56.02 -22.05 24.90
N ALA A 291 -56.37 -21.52 26.08
CA ALA A 291 -57.74 -21.50 26.60
C ALA A 291 -58.02 -20.24 27.45
N PRO A 292 -59.30 -19.86 27.68
CA PRO A 292 -59.64 -18.72 28.52
C PRO A 292 -59.00 -18.79 29.91
N LYS A 293 -58.45 -17.67 30.38
CA LYS A 293 -57.68 -17.55 31.64
C LYS A 293 -56.34 -18.30 31.69
N GLU A 294 -55.95 -19.04 30.65
CA GLU A 294 -54.59 -19.58 30.57
C GLU A 294 -53.56 -18.52 30.19
N LYS A 295 -52.30 -18.77 30.55
CA LYS A 295 -51.19 -17.86 30.23
C LYS A 295 -50.83 -17.97 28.74
N PRO A 296 -50.57 -16.84 28.06
CA PRO A 296 -50.29 -16.85 26.63
C PRO A 296 -48.92 -17.47 26.31
N LYS A 297 -48.84 -18.17 25.18
CA LYS A 297 -47.60 -18.67 24.58
C LYS A 297 -47.07 -17.66 23.55
N TYR A 298 -45.75 -17.56 23.44
CA TYR A 298 -45.05 -16.62 22.56
C TYR A 298 -44.25 -17.35 21.48
N ASP A 299 -44.31 -16.85 20.24
CA ASP A 299 -43.55 -17.33 19.09
C ASP A 299 -42.75 -16.16 18.48
N THR A 300 -41.42 -16.23 18.58
CA THR A 300 -40.54 -15.15 18.12
C THR A 300 -40.49 -15.02 16.60
N LEU A 301 -40.71 -16.10 15.85
CA LEU A 301 -40.66 -16.09 14.39
C LEU A 301 -41.81 -15.30 13.79
N LYS A 302 -42.92 -15.17 14.52
CA LYS A 302 -44.09 -14.35 14.13
C LYS A 302 -44.06 -12.93 14.67
N CYS A 303 -43.13 -12.62 15.58
CA CYS A 303 -43.14 -11.34 16.29
C CYS A 303 -42.47 -10.22 15.46
N VAL A 304 -43.26 -9.22 15.09
CA VAL A 304 -42.78 -8.03 14.35
C VAL A 304 -42.20 -6.94 15.24
N GLY A 305 -42.31 -7.07 16.57
CA GLY A 305 -41.76 -6.08 17.50
C GLY A 305 -42.48 -4.73 17.49
N CYS A 306 -43.82 -4.71 17.37
CA CYS A 306 -44.62 -3.48 17.48
C CYS A 306 -44.78 -2.99 18.94
N TRP A 307 -44.49 -3.86 19.91
CA TRP A 307 -44.61 -3.61 21.36
C TRP A 307 -46.04 -3.32 21.88
N ASP A 308 -47.08 -3.53 21.06
CA ASP A 308 -48.49 -3.37 21.46
C ASP A 308 -48.87 -4.26 22.65
N CYS A 309 -48.35 -5.48 22.71
CA CYS A 309 -48.59 -6.42 23.81
C CYS A 309 -48.02 -5.93 25.14
N VAL A 310 -46.85 -5.27 25.12
CA VAL A 310 -46.20 -4.66 26.28
C VAL A 310 -47.06 -3.50 26.77
N ARG A 311 -47.47 -2.59 25.88
CA ARG A 311 -48.35 -1.45 26.20
C ARG A 311 -49.73 -1.89 26.71
N ALA A 312 -50.26 -3.00 26.22
CA ALA A 312 -51.55 -3.53 26.64
C ALA A 312 -51.54 -4.18 28.04
N CYS A 313 -50.36 -4.56 28.55
CA CYS A 313 -50.24 -5.29 29.81
C CYS A 313 -50.30 -4.34 31.02
N ARG A 314 -51.50 -4.19 31.61
CA ARG A 314 -51.69 -3.36 32.82
C ARG A 314 -50.98 -3.89 34.08
N PHE A 315 -50.61 -5.18 34.07
CA PHE A 315 -49.94 -5.86 35.19
C PHE A 315 -48.41 -5.82 35.10
N GLY A 316 -47.84 -5.24 34.03
CA GLY A 316 -46.39 -5.23 33.81
C GLY A 316 -45.79 -6.64 33.63
N ALA A 317 -46.60 -7.63 33.27
CA ALA A 317 -46.19 -9.02 33.11
C ALA A 317 -45.45 -9.29 31.79
N ILE A 318 -45.44 -8.35 30.83
CA ILE A 318 -44.71 -8.48 29.57
C ILE A 318 -43.67 -7.37 29.48
N SER A 319 -42.42 -7.74 29.20
CA SER A 319 -41.30 -6.80 29.06
C SER A 319 -40.51 -7.07 27.77
N ILE A 320 -39.88 -6.02 27.23
CA ILE A 320 -38.97 -6.12 26.08
C ILE A 320 -37.61 -6.60 26.59
N ILE A 321 -37.15 -7.75 26.09
CA ILE A 321 -35.83 -8.31 26.40
C ILE A 321 -34.86 -8.22 25.23
N ASN A 322 -35.34 -8.16 23.98
CA ASN A 322 -34.52 -7.91 22.80
C ASN A 322 -35.31 -7.07 21.79
N VAL A 323 -34.75 -5.92 21.41
CA VAL A 323 -35.34 -5.06 20.38
C VAL A 323 -35.09 -5.66 18.99
N CYS A 324 -33.82 -5.90 18.68
CA CYS A 324 -33.41 -6.69 17.53
C CYS A 324 -33.30 -8.17 17.96
N PRO A 325 -34.03 -9.10 17.30
CA PRO A 325 -34.00 -10.51 17.65
C PRO A 325 -32.81 -11.22 17.00
N VAL A 326 -32.17 -10.61 15.99
CA VAL A 326 -31.08 -11.23 15.25
C VAL A 326 -29.80 -11.06 16.06
N VAL A 327 -29.09 -12.17 16.26
CA VAL A 327 -27.79 -12.23 16.91
C VAL A 327 -26.79 -12.80 15.93
N ILE A 328 -25.62 -12.15 15.82
CA ILE A 328 -24.59 -12.39 14.80
C ILE A 328 -23.23 -12.40 15.50
N PRO A 329 -22.25 -13.23 15.10
CA PRO A 329 -20.87 -13.11 15.56
C PRO A 329 -20.32 -11.70 15.29
N ASN A 330 -19.62 -11.11 16.26
CA ASN A 330 -19.09 -9.76 16.12
C ASN A 330 -17.70 -9.78 15.47
N GLU A 331 -17.56 -9.15 14.31
CA GLU A 331 -16.32 -9.05 13.55
C GLU A 331 -15.27 -8.20 14.29
N PHE A 332 -15.71 -7.18 15.05
CA PHE A 332 -14.80 -6.36 15.87
C PHE A 332 -14.13 -7.18 16.98
N ASP A 333 -14.83 -8.21 17.47
CA ASP A 333 -14.36 -9.14 18.50
C ASP A 333 -13.83 -10.45 17.92
N PHE A 334 -13.58 -10.52 16.60
CA PHE A 334 -13.06 -11.71 15.91
C PHE A 334 -13.90 -12.98 16.18
N GLY A 335 -15.22 -12.82 16.25
CA GLY A 335 -16.17 -13.91 16.48
C GLY A 335 -16.29 -14.39 17.93
N LEU A 336 -15.48 -13.89 18.86
CA LEU A 336 -15.59 -14.21 20.30
C LEU A 336 -16.83 -13.58 20.94
N GLY A 337 -17.24 -12.42 20.42
CA GLY A 337 -18.42 -11.68 20.86
C GLY A 337 -19.61 -11.86 19.94
N LEU A 338 -20.76 -11.37 20.40
CA LEU A 338 -21.99 -11.33 19.62
C LEU A 338 -22.45 -9.87 19.46
N ARG A 339 -23.08 -9.57 18.34
CA ARG A 339 -23.74 -8.30 18.06
C ARG A 339 -25.17 -8.52 17.54
N LYS A 340 -25.94 -7.44 17.47
CA LYS A 340 -27.23 -7.42 16.79
C LYS A 340 -27.07 -6.98 15.33
N ALA A 341 -28.10 -7.17 14.50
CA ALA A 341 -28.12 -6.63 13.14
C ALA A 341 -28.10 -5.09 13.11
N ILE A 342 -28.62 -4.43 14.15
CA ILE A 342 -28.43 -2.99 14.38
C ILE A 342 -27.42 -2.80 15.50
N TYR A 343 -26.29 -2.16 15.21
CA TYR A 343 -25.16 -2.13 16.15
C TYR A 343 -24.31 -0.88 15.99
N ILE A 344 -23.40 -0.69 16.95
CA ILE A 344 -22.21 0.15 16.85
C ILE A 344 -21.02 -0.81 17.04
N PRO A 345 -19.92 -0.68 16.27
CA PRO A 345 -18.79 -1.62 16.34
C PRO A 345 -18.17 -1.76 17.74
N ASN A 346 -18.05 -0.66 18.49
CA ASN A 346 -17.56 -0.66 19.87
C ASN A 346 -18.14 0.52 20.69
N ALA A 347 -18.08 0.45 22.00
CA ALA A 347 -18.72 1.43 22.89
C ALA A 347 -18.15 2.87 22.77
N GLN A 348 -16.88 3.01 22.42
CA GLN A 348 -16.21 4.32 22.22
C GLN A 348 -16.07 4.68 20.73
N SER A 349 -16.97 4.18 19.89
CA SER A 349 -16.93 4.40 18.46
C SER A 349 -16.98 5.88 18.11
N VAL A 350 -16.16 6.26 17.15
CA VAL A 350 -16.12 7.61 16.60
C VAL A 350 -16.34 7.50 15.09
N PRO A 351 -17.42 8.04 14.53
CA PRO A 351 -18.55 8.68 15.21
C PRO A 351 -19.43 7.65 15.95
N LEU A 352 -20.08 8.09 17.03
CA LEU A 352 -20.98 7.24 17.85
C LEU A 352 -22.36 7.11 17.18
N LYS A 353 -22.39 6.44 16.02
CA LYS A 353 -23.57 6.33 15.16
C LYS A 353 -23.84 4.86 14.83
N TYR A 354 -25.10 4.45 15.03
CA TYR A 354 -25.56 3.11 14.69
C TYR A 354 -25.54 2.88 13.17
N LEU A 355 -25.50 1.61 12.77
CA LEU A 355 -25.79 1.16 11.42
C LEU A 355 -26.69 -0.08 11.46
N ARG A 356 -27.43 -0.32 10.38
CA ARG A 356 -28.25 -1.54 10.22
C ARG A 356 -27.63 -2.41 9.13
N ASP A 357 -27.18 -3.58 9.54
CA ASP A 357 -26.61 -4.62 8.68
C ASP A 357 -27.68 -5.16 7.73
N ALA A 358 -27.55 -4.84 6.43
CA ALA A 358 -28.51 -5.23 5.41
C ALA A 358 -28.53 -6.74 5.16
N ASP A 359 -27.39 -7.41 5.32
CA ASP A 359 -27.23 -8.84 5.02
C ASP A 359 -27.91 -9.74 6.06
N HIS A 360 -28.18 -9.19 7.25
CA HIS A 360 -28.77 -9.91 8.37
C HIS A 360 -30.09 -9.31 8.89
N CYS A 361 -30.44 -8.07 8.51
CA CYS A 361 -31.68 -7.45 8.98
C CYS A 361 -32.91 -8.11 8.33
N LEU A 362 -33.78 -8.72 9.15
CA LEU A 362 -34.99 -9.41 8.68
C LEU A 362 -35.93 -8.53 7.85
N ARG A 363 -35.97 -7.21 8.15
CA ARG A 363 -36.80 -6.24 7.40
C ARG A 363 -36.20 -5.93 6.05
N LEU A 364 -34.89 -5.60 5.99
CA LEU A 364 -34.20 -5.27 4.75
C LEU A 364 -34.13 -6.45 3.78
N LYS A 365 -34.03 -7.67 4.31
CA LYS A 365 -34.10 -8.90 3.50
C LYS A 365 -35.51 -9.27 3.04
N GLY A 366 -36.54 -8.53 3.46
CA GLY A 366 -37.93 -8.86 3.16
C GLY A 366 -38.45 -10.14 3.83
N LEU A 367 -37.74 -10.67 4.84
CA LEU A 367 -38.12 -11.91 5.53
C LEU A 367 -39.33 -11.71 6.47
N MET A 368 -39.43 -10.53 7.08
CA MET A 368 -40.61 -10.15 7.87
C MET A 368 -40.71 -8.63 8.02
N ASP A 369 -41.91 -8.10 8.29
CA ASP A 369 -42.15 -6.68 8.61
C ASP A 369 -41.65 -6.31 10.03
N CYS A 370 -40.38 -6.62 10.35
CA CYS A 370 -39.78 -6.39 11.66
C CYS A 370 -39.60 -4.88 11.89
N ARG A 371 -40.23 -4.34 12.95
CA ARG A 371 -40.21 -2.91 13.29
C ARG A 371 -39.57 -2.58 14.64
N GLY A 372 -39.04 -3.58 15.34
CA GLY A 372 -38.54 -3.42 16.71
C GLY A 372 -37.65 -2.20 16.95
N CYS A 373 -36.60 -2.01 16.15
CA CYS A 373 -35.68 -0.88 16.27
C CYS A 373 -36.29 0.48 15.88
N ILE A 374 -37.25 0.48 14.93
CA ILE A 374 -37.95 1.68 14.47
C ILE A 374 -38.86 2.20 15.59
N GLU A 375 -39.65 1.31 16.20
CA GLU A 375 -40.63 1.63 17.23
C GLU A 375 -40.03 2.20 18.52
N VAL A 376 -38.74 1.93 18.79
CA VAL A 376 -38.03 2.45 19.97
C VAL A 376 -37.14 3.66 19.65
N CYS A 377 -37.05 4.06 18.37
CA CYS A 377 -36.18 5.16 17.95
C CYS A 377 -36.91 6.50 18.10
N GLY A 378 -36.74 7.16 19.25
CA GLY A 378 -37.30 8.48 19.51
C GLY A 378 -36.98 9.55 18.44
N PRO A 379 -35.72 9.68 17.98
CA PRO A 379 -35.36 10.63 16.92
C PRO A 379 -35.87 10.28 15.50
N GLY A 380 -36.44 9.08 15.29
CA GLY A 380 -36.84 8.64 13.96
C GLY A 380 -35.67 8.52 12.97
N ALA A 381 -34.51 8.05 13.46
CA ALA A 381 -33.28 7.95 12.67
C ALA A 381 -33.15 6.62 11.89
N ILE A 382 -33.97 5.60 12.16
CA ILE A 382 -33.88 4.31 11.45
C ILE A 382 -34.58 4.44 10.09
N LEU A 383 -33.86 4.15 9.01
CA LEU A 383 -34.35 4.30 7.64
C LEU A 383 -34.72 2.94 7.04
N ASP A 384 -35.81 2.88 6.28
CA ASP A 384 -36.19 1.69 5.51
C ASP A 384 -35.53 1.65 4.13
N GLU A 385 -35.31 2.82 3.55
CA GLU A 385 -34.64 3.01 2.29
C GLU A 385 -33.40 3.88 2.52
N ASP A 386 -32.26 3.39 2.05
CA ASP A 386 -30.99 4.09 2.00
C ASP A 386 -30.20 3.48 0.84
N THR A 387 -29.55 4.32 0.05
CA THR A 387 -28.87 3.89 -1.18
C THR A 387 -27.41 4.24 -1.12
N GLU A 388 -26.60 3.45 -1.82
CA GLU A 388 -25.20 3.79 -2.01
C GLU A 388 -25.08 5.11 -2.77
N GLN A 389 -24.16 5.96 -2.33
CA GLN A 389 -23.95 7.29 -2.90
C GLN A 389 -22.54 7.39 -3.47
N VAL A 390 -22.43 7.94 -4.67
CA VAL A 390 -21.14 8.20 -5.33
C VAL A 390 -20.84 9.69 -5.24
N PHE A 391 -19.63 10.02 -4.80
CA PHE A 391 -19.13 11.39 -4.72
C PHE A 391 -17.85 11.51 -5.54
N GLU A 392 -17.63 12.68 -6.12
CA GLU A 392 -16.33 13.05 -6.69
C GLU A 392 -15.76 14.20 -5.87
N ILE A 393 -14.55 14.02 -5.34
CA ILE A 393 -13.80 15.08 -4.66
C ILE A 393 -12.54 15.39 -5.46
N THR A 394 -12.05 16.62 -5.33
CA THR A 394 -10.76 17.02 -5.91
C THR A 394 -9.84 17.54 -4.80
N VAL A 395 -8.62 17.03 -4.73
CA VAL A 395 -7.60 17.38 -3.72
C VAL A 395 -6.24 17.63 -4.36
N GLY A 396 -5.34 18.35 -3.70
CA GLY A 396 -3.99 18.59 -4.21
C GLY A 396 -3.02 17.44 -3.98
N ALA A 397 -3.20 16.69 -2.89
CA ALA A 397 -2.36 15.56 -2.52
C ALA A 397 -3.18 14.42 -1.93
N VAL A 398 -2.57 13.23 -1.87
CA VAL A 398 -3.16 12.01 -1.29
C VAL A 398 -2.18 11.38 -0.32
N ILE A 399 -2.66 10.94 0.85
CA ILE A 399 -1.89 10.13 1.81
C ILE A 399 -2.60 8.79 1.98
N VAL A 400 -1.87 7.70 1.77
CA VAL A 400 -2.36 6.33 1.95
C VAL A 400 -1.93 5.80 3.32
N ALA A 401 -2.91 5.49 4.17
CA ALA A 401 -2.74 5.01 5.55
C ALA A 401 -3.71 3.85 5.89
N THR A 402 -3.98 2.99 4.90
CA THR A 402 -4.98 1.90 4.93
C THR A 402 -4.64 0.74 5.87
N GLY A 403 -3.41 0.69 6.38
CA GLY A 403 -3.00 -0.23 7.44
C GLY A 403 -2.83 -1.69 6.99
N TYR A 404 -3.06 -2.61 7.93
CA TYR A 404 -2.75 -4.04 7.80
C TYR A 404 -3.90 -4.95 8.27
N ARG A 405 -3.81 -6.24 7.93
CA ARG A 405 -4.60 -7.33 8.52
C ARG A 405 -3.71 -8.49 8.97
N GLU A 406 -4.23 -9.38 9.83
CA GLU A 406 -3.54 -10.62 10.20
C GLU A 406 -3.58 -11.60 9.00
N TYR A 407 -2.47 -12.30 8.76
CA TYR A 407 -2.39 -13.36 7.76
C TYR A 407 -3.26 -14.55 8.15
N ASP A 408 -4.02 -15.11 7.19
CA ASP A 408 -4.86 -16.28 7.45
C ASP A 408 -4.02 -17.56 7.55
N LEU A 409 -4.05 -18.19 8.73
CA LEU A 409 -3.34 -19.43 9.04
C LEU A 409 -4.24 -20.67 9.00
N SER A 410 -5.45 -20.55 8.44
CA SER A 410 -6.38 -21.66 8.26
C SER A 410 -5.75 -22.84 7.50
N GLY A 411 -5.92 -24.06 8.03
CA GLY A 411 -5.35 -25.27 7.44
C GLY A 411 -3.84 -25.44 7.64
N SER A 412 -3.21 -24.60 8.46
CA SER A 412 -1.79 -24.75 8.80
C SER A 412 -1.54 -25.80 9.90
N GLU A 413 -0.26 -26.11 10.11
CA GLU A 413 0.29 -26.88 11.23
C GLU A 413 -0.08 -26.31 12.61
N TYR A 414 -0.57 -25.07 12.68
CA TYR A 414 -0.95 -24.41 13.93
C TYR A 414 -2.39 -24.74 14.38
N ARG A 415 -3.20 -25.45 13.59
CA ARG A 415 -4.56 -25.93 13.96
C ARG A 415 -5.51 -24.81 14.40
N THR A 416 -5.61 -23.74 13.61
CA THR A 416 -6.49 -22.58 13.92
C THR A 416 -7.98 -22.92 13.94
N GLU A 417 -8.39 -24.07 13.42
CA GLU A 417 -9.74 -24.61 13.55
C GLU A 417 -10.09 -25.04 14.99
N HIS A 418 -9.08 -25.27 15.85
CA HIS A 418 -9.32 -25.63 17.24
C HIS A 418 -9.67 -24.38 18.07
N PRO A 419 -10.76 -24.36 18.86
CA PRO A 419 -11.24 -23.17 19.54
C PRO A 419 -10.24 -22.55 20.54
N ASN A 420 -9.37 -23.38 21.15
CA ASN A 420 -8.34 -22.90 22.08
C ASN A 420 -7.02 -22.47 21.40
N VAL A 421 -6.99 -22.40 20.07
CA VAL A 421 -5.90 -21.75 19.33
C VAL A 421 -6.44 -20.39 18.86
N ILE A 422 -5.94 -19.30 19.45
CA ILE A 422 -6.40 -17.95 19.17
C ILE A 422 -5.27 -17.07 18.62
N THR A 423 -5.61 -15.98 17.94
CA THR A 423 -4.64 -14.97 17.50
C THR A 423 -4.33 -13.95 18.60
N GLY A 424 -3.26 -13.19 18.41
CA GLY A 424 -2.94 -12.05 19.29
C GLY A 424 -4.09 -11.06 19.40
N LEU A 425 -4.75 -10.69 18.29
CA LEU A 425 -5.88 -9.75 18.35
C LEU A 425 -7.12 -10.33 19.03
N GLN A 426 -7.41 -11.63 18.88
CA GLN A 426 -8.45 -12.31 19.66
C GLN A 426 -8.17 -12.22 21.17
N LEU A 427 -6.91 -12.43 21.58
CA LEU A 427 -6.50 -12.26 22.97
C LEU A 427 -6.66 -10.80 23.45
N GLU A 428 -6.32 -9.80 22.64
CA GLU A 428 -6.54 -8.39 22.99
C GLU A 428 -8.02 -8.09 23.27
N ARG A 429 -8.92 -8.62 22.43
CA ARG A 429 -10.36 -8.46 22.63
C ARG A 429 -10.82 -9.17 23.90
N MET A 430 -10.32 -10.36 24.18
CA MET A 430 -10.61 -11.10 25.41
C MET A 430 -10.13 -10.34 26.67
N LEU A 431 -8.90 -9.82 26.67
CA LEU A 431 -8.35 -9.10 27.82
C LEU A 431 -8.91 -7.68 27.99
N SER A 432 -9.56 -7.13 26.96
CA SER A 432 -10.17 -5.80 27.02
C SER A 432 -11.40 -5.78 27.96
N PRO A 433 -11.51 -4.81 28.89
CA PRO A 433 -12.71 -4.63 29.73
C PRO A 433 -14.00 -4.37 28.92
N ALA A 434 -13.88 -3.68 27.77
CA ALA A 434 -14.98 -3.48 26.82
C ALA A 434 -15.07 -4.61 25.77
N GLY A 435 -14.42 -5.75 26.05
CA GLY A 435 -14.40 -6.94 25.21
C GLY A 435 -15.53 -7.91 25.54
N PRO A 436 -15.68 -8.98 24.74
CA PRO A 436 -16.77 -9.93 24.88
C PRO A 436 -16.73 -10.72 26.19
N THR A 437 -15.56 -10.87 26.80
CA THR A 437 -15.36 -11.58 28.07
C THR A 437 -15.18 -10.64 29.26
N GLN A 438 -15.36 -9.33 29.04
CA GLN A 438 -15.20 -8.27 30.06
C GLN A 438 -13.84 -8.33 30.77
N GLY A 439 -12.78 -8.63 30.02
CA GLY A 439 -11.41 -8.72 30.52
C GLY A 439 -11.03 -10.06 31.15
N LYS A 440 -11.93 -11.07 31.13
CA LYS A 440 -11.63 -12.40 31.67
C LYS A 440 -10.92 -13.26 30.63
N LEU A 441 -9.78 -13.82 31.02
CA LEU A 441 -9.07 -14.83 30.23
C LEU A 441 -9.82 -16.18 30.34
N VAL A 442 -10.25 -16.72 29.21
CA VAL A 442 -11.05 -17.96 29.14
C VAL A 442 -10.62 -18.81 27.96
N LYS A 443 -10.79 -20.13 28.07
CA LYS A 443 -10.70 -21.06 26.95
C LYS A 443 -11.94 -20.94 26.08
N PRO A 444 -11.84 -20.60 24.79
CA PRO A 444 -13.02 -20.50 23.95
C PRO A 444 -13.81 -21.80 23.83
N SER A 445 -13.20 -22.98 24.04
CA SER A 445 -13.93 -24.25 23.99
C SER A 445 -15.05 -24.38 25.02
N ASP A 446 -14.85 -23.86 26.23
CA ASP A 446 -15.71 -24.14 27.40
C ASP A 446 -15.96 -22.94 28.34
N GLY A 447 -15.31 -21.81 28.11
CA GLY A 447 -15.47 -20.59 28.91
C GLY A 447 -14.77 -20.61 30.27
N THR A 448 -14.02 -21.67 30.60
CA THR A 448 -13.29 -21.78 31.86
C THR A 448 -11.89 -21.16 31.76
N ALA A 449 -11.30 -20.76 32.88
CA ALA A 449 -9.95 -20.19 32.90
C ALA A 449 -8.89 -21.24 32.50
N PRO A 450 -7.90 -20.90 31.65
CA PRO A 450 -6.78 -21.78 31.34
C PRO A 450 -5.80 -21.86 32.51
N LYS A 451 -5.15 -23.02 32.69
CA LYS A 451 -4.04 -23.18 33.64
C LYS A 451 -2.68 -22.92 33.01
N SER A 452 -2.58 -23.03 31.68
CA SER A 452 -1.37 -22.77 30.91
C SER A 452 -1.66 -22.07 29.58
N VAL A 453 -0.80 -21.12 29.22
CA VAL A 453 -0.88 -20.33 27.98
C VAL A 453 0.48 -20.35 27.28
N THR A 454 0.49 -20.77 26.02
CA THR A 454 1.72 -20.76 25.19
C THR A 454 1.57 -19.82 24.01
N PHE A 455 2.48 -18.86 23.89
CA PHE A 455 2.60 -17.98 22.74
C PHE A 455 3.53 -18.59 21.69
N VAL A 456 3.10 -18.54 20.43
CA VAL A 456 3.87 -19.02 19.27
C VAL A 456 4.30 -17.82 18.43
N GLN A 457 5.59 -17.49 18.51
CA GLN A 457 6.15 -16.39 17.72
C GLN A 457 6.31 -16.75 16.25
N CYS A 458 6.35 -15.71 15.41
CA CYS A 458 6.60 -15.84 13.98
C CYS A 458 5.58 -16.71 13.24
N ALA A 459 4.34 -16.84 13.75
CA ALA A 459 3.30 -17.60 13.07
C ALA A 459 2.97 -16.97 11.70
N GLY A 460 3.47 -17.58 10.63
CA GLY A 460 3.39 -17.08 9.25
C GLY A 460 4.37 -15.95 8.88
N SER A 461 5.26 -15.52 9.77
CA SER A 461 6.32 -14.53 9.49
C SER A 461 7.69 -15.19 9.52
N ARG A 462 8.66 -14.66 8.77
CA ARG A 462 9.98 -15.29 8.60
C ARG A 462 9.86 -16.77 8.19
N ASP A 463 8.87 -17.03 7.35
CA ASP A 463 8.48 -18.34 6.87
C ASP A 463 8.55 -18.36 5.34
N MET A 464 9.46 -19.16 4.80
CA MET A 464 9.68 -19.30 3.36
C MET A 464 8.48 -19.91 2.61
N LYS A 465 7.57 -20.61 3.31
CA LYS A 465 6.32 -21.10 2.73
C LYS A 465 5.22 -20.04 2.69
N ARG A 466 5.39 -18.93 3.43
CA ARG A 466 4.37 -17.90 3.65
C ARG A 466 4.96 -16.50 3.47
N ARG A 467 5.26 -15.79 4.57
CA ARG A 467 5.85 -14.44 4.52
C ARG A 467 7.31 -14.50 4.99
N GLU A 468 8.23 -14.20 4.08
CA GLU A 468 9.68 -14.22 4.37
C GLU A 468 10.12 -13.09 5.32
N TYR A 469 9.32 -12.02 5.44
CA TYR A 469 9.65 -10.85 6.25
C TYR A 469 9.24 -11.01 7.74
N CYS A 470 9.79 -10.14 8.59
CA CYS A 470 9.42 -10.03 10.00
C CYS A 470 8.29 -9.00 10.19
N SER A 471 7.26 -9.35 10.95
CA SER A 471 6.14 -8.44 11.26
C SER A 471 6.44 -7.39 12.34
N LYS A 472 7.67 -7.34 12.85
CA LYS A 472 8.25 -6.33 13.76
C LYS A 472 7.61 -6.17 15.16
N ILE A 473 6.29 -6.30 15.29
CA ILE A 473 5.56 -6.05 16.55
C ILE A 473 5.26 -7.32 17.36
N CYS A 474 5.34 -8.49 16.74
CA CYS A 474 4.89 -9.76 17.33
C CYS A 474 5.66 -10.18 18.58
N CYS A 475 6.96 -9.87 18.67
CA CYS A 475 7.73 -10.07 19.89
C CYS A 475 7.16 -9.26 21.06
N MET A 476 6.90 -7.98 20.82
CA MET A 476 6.55 -7.07 21.90
C MET A 476 5.11 -7.19 22.37
N TYR A 477 4.14 -7.44 21.48
CA TYR A 477 2.78 -7.69 21.97
C TYR A 477 2.67 -9.05 22.69
N ALA A 478 3.49 -10.05 22.34
CA ALA A 478 3.52 -11.32 23.04
C ALA A 478 4.12 -11.15 24.44
N VAL A 479 5.27 -10.46 24.55
CA VAL A 479 5.85 -10.08 25.86
C VAL A 479 4.83 -9.31 26.69
N LYS A 480 4.10 -8.37 26.05
CA LYS A 480 3.08 -7.57 26.73
C LYS A 480 1.93 -8.42 27.28
N ASN A 481 1.28 -9.18 26.42
CA ASN A 481 0.13 -9.98 26.83
C ASN A 481 0.54 -11.10 27.79
N ALA A 482 1.71 -11.72 27.61
CA ALA A 482 2.25 -12.69 28.55
C ALA A 482 2.50 -12.07 29.93
N SER A 483 3.07 -10.87 29.98
CA SER A 483 3.32 -10.15 31.23
C SER A 483 2.03 -9.75 31.95
N LEU A 484 1.04 -9.27 31.19
CA LEU A 484 -0.28 -8.91 31.73
C LEU A 484 -0.99 -10.13 32.32
N ILE A 485 -1.00 -11.26 31.59
CA ILE A 485 -1.57 -12.52 32.09
C ILE A 485 -0.84 -12.95 33.37
N LYS A 486 0.50 -12.97 33.36
CA LYS A 486 1.27 -13.45 34.51
C LYS A 486 1.14 -12.55 35.74
N ARG A 487 1.00 -11.24 35.55
CA ARG A 487 0.76 -10.28 36.63
C ARG A 487 -0.63 -10.43 37.24
N ASP A 488 -1.65 -10.57 36.38
CA ASP A 488 -3.04 -10.60 36.83
C ASP A 488 -3.45 -12.01 37.32
N HIS A 489 -2.74 -13.06 36.84
CA HIS A 489 -2.91 -14.47 37.19
C HIS A 489 -1.55 -15.17 37.41
N PRO A 490 -0.89 -14.96 38.57
CA PRO A 490 0.43 -15.53 38.86
C PRO A 490 0.49 -17.06 38.79
N GLU A 491 -0.64 -17.73 39.03
CA GLU A 491 -0.82 -19.18 39.00
C GLU A 491 -0.76 -19.79 37.59
N ILE A 492 -1.02 -18.98 36.55
CA ILE A 492 -1.03 -19.47 35.17
C ILE A 492 0.42 -19.64 34.68
N ASP A 493 0.70 -20.80 34.11
CA ASP A 493 1.98 -21.08 33.46
C ASP A 493 2.00 -20.43 32.08
N VAL A 494 2.89 -19.46 31.86
CA VAL A 494 2.96 -18.67 30.63
C VAL A 494 4.29 -18.89 29.93
N LYS A 495 4.22 -19.39 28.70
CA LYS A 495 5.40 -19.71 27.87
C LYS A 495 5.38 -18.92 26.57
N VAL A 496 6.54 -18.53 26.07
CA VAL A 496 6.72 -17.88 24.76
C VAL A 496 7.76 -18.65 23.95
N CYS A 497 7.33 -19.32 22.89
CA CYS A 497 8.21 -20.03 21.96
C CYS A 497 8.68 -19.09 20.84
N TYR A 498 9.98 -18.88 20.69
CA TYR A 498 10.55 -17.88 19.79
C TYR A 498 11.84 -18.31 19.08
N ILE A 499 12.14 -17.68 17.93
CA ILE A 499 13.41 -17.85 17.20
C ILE A 499 14.44 -16.84 17.71
N ASP A 500 14.11 -15.55 17.55
CA ASP A 500 14.84 -14.41 18.08
C ASP A 500 13.83 -13.46 18.70
N LEU A 501 14.17 -12.90 19.86
CA LEU A 501 13.35 -11.87 20.47
C LEU A 501 13.81 -10.49 19.98
N ARG A 502 12.91 -9.76 19.32
CA ARG A 502 13.23 -8.46 18.70
C ARG A 502 12.66 -7.30 19.52
N ALA A 503 13.38 -6.93 20.57
CA ALA A 503 13.05 -5.85 21.51
C ALA A 503 13.81 -4.54 21.18
N SER A 504 13.73 -4.06 19.94
CA SER A 504 14.63 -3.00 19.43
C SER A 504 14.21 -1.55 19.71
N GLY A 505 13.16 -1.31 20.50
CA GLY A 505 12.66 0.03 20.83
C GLY A 505 13.16 0.54 22.19
N ARG A 506 13.01 1.84 22.47
CA ARG A 506 13.35 2.40 23.78
C ARG A 506 12.47 1.75 24.86
N GLY A 507 13.09 1.18 25.90
CA GLY A 507 12.39 0.52 26.99
C GLY A 507 11.90 -0.89 26.66
N TYR A 508 12.23 -1.44 25.49
CA TYR A 508 11.70 -2.74 25.05
C TYR A 508 12.47 -3.91 25.68
N GLU A 509 13.79 -3.81 25.77
CA GLU A 509 14.62 -4.82 26.42
C GLU A 509 14.30 -4.90 27.91
N GLU A 510 14.20 -3.75 28.58
CA GLU A 510 13.82 -3.65 29.99
C GLU A 510 12.39 -4.14 30.23
N TYR A 511 11.51 -4.04 29.24
CA TYR A 511 10.16 -4.62 29.30
C TYR A 511 10.20 -6.15 29.17
N PHE A 512 11.08 -6.69 28.32
CA PHE A 512 11.33 -8.12 28.23
C PHE A 512 11.96 -8.70 29.51
N ASP A 513 12.97 -8.04 30.08
CA ASP A 513 13.60 -8.48 31.32
C ASP A 513 12.59 -8.54 32.47
N ARG A 514 11.75 -7.52 32.61
CA ARG A 514 10.65 -7.54 33.59
C ARG A 514 9.69 -8.71 33.39
N ALA A 515 9.37 -9.07 32.14
CA ALA A 515 8.52 -10.22 31.86
C ALA A 515 9.14 -11.54 32.37
N ARG A 516 10.46 -11.69 32.23
CA ARG A 516 11.21 -12.84 32.75
C ARG A 516 11.23 -12.86 34.27
N GLU A 517 11.46 -11.71 34.90
CA GLU A 517 11.53 -11.57 36.35
C GLU A 517 10.21 -11.96 37.04
N ILE A 518 9.06 -11.67 36.42
CA ILE A 518 7.74 -12.07 36.94
C ILE A 518 7.35 -13.52 36.59
N GLY A 519 8.25 -14.27 35.96
CA GLY A 519 8.10 -15.72 35.74
C GLY A 519 7.45 -16.12 34.42
N VAL A 520 7.49 -15.29 33.37
CA VAL A 520 7.20 -15.74 32.01
C VAL A 520 8.39 -16.56 31.48
N GLU A 521 8.13 -17.77 31.01
CA GLU A 521 9.17 -18.66 30.47
C GLU A 521 9.36 -18.41 28.97
N PHE A 522 10.60 -18.19 28.54
CA PHE A 522 10.95 -17.95 27.14
C PHE A 522 11.75 -19.13 26.59
N ILE A 523 11.17 -19.82 25.61
CA ILE A 523 11.73 -21.04 25.02
C ILE A 523 12.23 -20.70 23.63
N ARG A 524 13.55 -20.81 23.42
CA ARG A 524 14.16 -20.54 22.12
C ARG A 524 14.01 -21.75 21.21
N GLY A 525 12.91 -21.79 20.47
CA GLY A 525 12.55 -22.86 19.56
C GLY A 525 11.45 -22.45 18.59
N ASN A 526 11.63 -22.78 17.31
CA ASN A 526 10.56 -22.62 16.34
C ASN A 526 9.52 -23.73 16.52
N VAL A 527 8.24 -23.38 16.53
CA VAL A 527 7.15 -24.36 16.66
C VAL A 527 6.93 -25.02 15.30
N GLY A 528 7.03 -26.35 15.27
CA GLY A 528 6.85 -27.16 14.06
C GLY A 528 5.40 -27.56 13.83
N GLU A 529 4.67 -27.91 14.89
CA GLU A 529 3.24 -28.25 14.80
C GLU A 529 2.54 -28.11 16.16
N ILE A 530 1.21 -28.02 16.12
CA ILE A 530 0.33 -28.10 17.28
C ILE A 530 -0.58 -29.32 17.12
N VAL A 531 -0.61 -30.17 18.15
CA VAL A 531 -1.40 -31.41 18.14
C VAL A 531 -2.46 -31.35 19.23
N PRO A 532 -3.76 -31.34 18.88
CA PRO A 532 -4.84 -31.47 19.85
C PRO A 532 -4.88 -32.89 20.44
N ILE A 533 -4.88 -33.01 21.76
CA ILE A 533 -5.06 -34.28 22.49
C ILE A 533 -6.19 -34.09 23.50
N GLY A 534 -7.39 -34.56 23.15
CA GLY A 534 -8.58 -34.34 23.96
C GLY A 534 -8.90 -32.84 24.06
N HIS A 535 -8.83 -32.28 25.27
CA HIS A 535 -9.05 -30.86 25.53
C HIS A 535 -7.76 -30.02 25.63
N GLN A 536 -6.58 -30.66 25.50
CA GLN A 536 -5.28 -30.01 25.61
C GLN A 536 -4.60 -29.87 24.25
N LEU A 537 -3.71 -28.88 24.15
CA LEU A 537 -2.91 -28.61 22.96
C LEU A 537 -1.45 -28.94 23.26
N VAL A 538 -0.85 -29.83 22.47
CA VAL A 538 0.58 -30.12 22.55
C VAL A 538 1.32 -29.30 21.50
N VAL A 539 2.08 -28.31 21.95
CA VAL A 539 2.94 -27.47 21.11
C VAL A 539 4.30 -28.14 20.99
N LYS A 540 4.71 -28.51 19.77
CA LYS A 540 5.99 -29.16 19.52
C LYS A 540 7.00 -28.18 18.95
N CYS A 541 8.13 -28.02 19.63
CA CYS A 541 9.25 -27.19 19.19
C CYS A 541 10.59 -27.81 19.56
N GLU A 542 11.66 -27.40 18.89
CA GLU A 542 13.03 -27.76 19.29
C GLU A 542 13.58 -26.70 20.25
N ASP A 543 13.94 -27.08 21.47
CA ASP A 543 14.61 -26.18 22.40
C ASP A 543 16.10 -26.12 22.08
N THR A 544 16.49 -25.03 21.41
CA THR A 544 17.86 -24.86 20.90
C THR A 544 18.90 -24.67 21.99
N PHE A 545 18.50 -24.29 23.22
CA PHE A 545 19.44 -24.23 24.34
C PHE A 545 19.71 -25.60 24.94
N LEU A 546 18.72 -26.50 24.89
CA LEU A 546 18.86 -27.88 25.38
C LEU A 546 19.24 -28.88 24.29
N GLY A 547 19.21 -28.49 23.01
CA GLY A 547 19.50 -29.35 21.88
C GLY A 547 18.56 -30.55 21.75
N ARG A 548 17.31 -30.42 22.20
CA ARG A 548 16.32 -31.52 22.20
C ARG A 548 14.89 -31.04 21.87
N PRO A 549 14.04 -31.92 21.32
CA PRO A 549 12.62 -31.63 21.16
C PRO A 549 11.94 -31.39 22.52
N ARG A 550 10.95 -30.49 22.52
CA ARG A 550 10.03 -30.21 23.63
C ARG A 550 8.60 -30.40 23.16
N GLU A 551 7.82 -31.05 24.01
CA GLU A 551 6.37 -31.12 23.90
C GLU A 551 5.78 -30.31 25.07
N ILE A 552 5.09 -29.22 24.75
CA ILE A 552 4.54 -28.29 25.74
C ILE A 552 3.03 -28.45 25.75
N VAL A 553 2.49 -28.96 26.87
CA VAL A 553 1.05 -29.12 27.07
C VAL A 553 0.43 -27.79 27.50
N SER A 554 -0.51 -27.29 26.71
CA SER A 554 -1.13 -25.97 26.88
C SER A 554 -2.65 -26.07 26.88
N ASP A 555 -3.31 -25.34 27.79
CA ASP A 555 -4.77 -25.19 27.80
C ASP A 555 -5.23 -24.18 26.73
N LEU A 556 -4.42 -23.15 26.46
CA LEU A 556 -4.65 -22.12 25.46
C LEU A 556 -3.35 -21.84 24.69
N VAL A 557 -3.44 -21.73 23.36
CA VAL A 557 -2.33 -21.30 22.51
C VAL A 557 -2.66 -19.97 21.85
N VAL A 558 -1.70 -19.04 21.86
CA VAL A 558 -1.81 -17.72 21.24
C VAL A 558 -0.82 -17.63 20.09
N LEU A 559 -1.32 -17.49 18.88
CA LEU A 559 -0.51 -17.31 17.69
C LEU A 559 -0.15 -15.85 17.52
N SER A 560 1.16 -15.57 17.45
CA SER A 560 1.64 -14.25 17.13
C SER A 560 1.76 -14.08 15.61
N VAL A 561 0.60 -13.83 14.99
CA VAL A 561 0.34 -13.89 13.54
C VAL A 561 1.09 -12.80 12.76
N ALA A 562 1.48 -13.14 11.53
CA ALA A 562 2.07 -12.21 10.57
C ALA A 562 1.12 -11.08 10.17
N MET A 563 1.69 -9.89 9.96
CA MET A 563 1.00 -8.77 9.34
C MET A 563 1.12 -8.87 7.82
N GLU A 564 0.03 -8.61 7.12
CA GLU A 564 0.02 -8.42 5.68
C GLU A 564 -0.70 -7.12 5.30
N PRO A 565 -0.42 -6.53 4.13
CA PRO A 565 -1.11 -5.34 3.67
C PRO A 565 -2.62 -5.56 3.69
N SER A 566 -3.36 -4.57 4.19
CA SER A 566 -4.83 -4.62 4.16
C SER A 566 -5.35 -4.75 2.72
N GLU A 567 -6.57 -5.26 2.56
CA GLU A 567 -7.26 -5.25 1.27
C GLU A 567 -7.32 -3.85 0.65
N GLY A 568 -7.54 -2.83 1.49
CA GLY A 568 -7.53 -1.43 1.07
C GLY A 568 -6.17 -0.98 0.54
N THR A 569 -5.06 -1.45 1.13
CA THR A 569 -3.70 -1.18 0.65
C THR A 569 -3.48 -1.78 -0.75
N GLN A 570 -3.91 -3.03 -0.97
CA GLN A 570 -3.76 -3.67 -2.27
C GLN A 570 -4.67 -3.03 -3.34
N GLN A 571 -5.89 -2.67 -2.96
CA GLN A 571 -6.85 -2.02 -3.85
C GLN A 571 -6.36 -0.63 -4.26
N ILE A 572 -5.93 0.20 -3.31
CA ILE A 572 -5.46 1.55 -3.63
C ILE A 572 -4.15 1.52 -4.42
N ALA A 573 -3.26 0.55 -4.16
CA ALA A 573 -2.05 0.38 -4.96
C ALA A 573 -2.39 0.08 -6.43
N LYS A 574 -3.40 -0.76 -6.70
CA LYS A 574 -3.87 -1.03 -8.07
C LYS A 574 -4.53 0.19 -8.71
N ILE A 575 -5.49 0.81 -8.01
CA ILE A 575 -6.29 1.93 -8.55
C ILE A 575 -5.43 3.17 -8.80
N ALA A 576 -4.53 3.50 -7.89
CA ALA A 576 -3.63 4.64 -8.03
C ALA A 576 -2.31 4.28 -8.75
N SER A 577 -2.14 3.04 -9.22
CA SER A 577 -0.91 2.57 -9.88
C SER A 577 0.37 2.78 -9.03
N LEU A 578 0.27 2.53 -7.73
CA LEU A 578 1.41 2.62 -6.80
C LEU A 578 2.24 1.34 -6.85
N VAL A 579 3.55 1.50 -6.66
CA VAL A 579 4.50 0.40 -6.60
C VAL A 579 4.36 -0.32 -5.26
N THR A 580 4.35 -1.66 -5.30
CA THR A 580 4.43 -2.48 -4.10
C THR A 580 5.74 -3.26 -4.04
N GLY A 581 6.24 -3.50 -2.83
CA GLY A 581 7.36 -4.40 -2.60
C GLY A 581 6.99 -5.87 -2.81
N LYS A 582 7.98 -6.76 -2.72
CA LYS A 582 7.75 -8.23 -2.74
C LYS A 582 6.92 -8.72 -1.55
N ASP A 583 6.92 -7.95 -0.48
CA ASP A 583 6.09 -8.13 0.72
C ASP A 583 4.63 -7.68 0.53
N GLY A 584 4.30 -7.04 -0.60
CA GLY A 584 2.96 -6.58 -0.96
C GLY A 584 2.55 -5.23 -0.36
N PHE A 585 3.39 -4.60 0.46
CA PHE A 585 3.14 -3.25 0.97
C PHE A 585 3.56 -2.20 -0.06
N ILE A 586 3.09 -0.95 0.09
CA ILE A 586 3.43 0.14 -0.84
C ILE A 586 4.89 0.53 -0.65
N ALA A 587 5.67 0.48 -1.73
CA ALA A 587 7.09 0.78 -1.70
C ALA A 587 7.33 2.31 -1.75
N PRO A 588 8.14 2.87 -0.84
CA PRO A 588 8.55 4.26 -0.93
C PRO A 588 9.58 4.47 -2.04
N VAL A 589 9.80 5.72 -2.46
CA VAL A 589 10.82 6.09 -3.46
C VAL A 589 12.21 5.63 -3.02
N HIS A 590 12.56 5.88 -1.75
CA HIS A 590 13.82 5.44 -1.19
C HIS A 590 13.74 5.29 0.35
N VAL A 591 14.09 4.11 0.85
CA VAL A 591 13.94 3.71 2.26
C VAL A 591 14.67 4.59 3.29
N LYS A 592 15.65 5.41 2.88
CA LYS A 592 16.39 6.32 3.79
C LYS A 592 16.15 7.81 3.55
N ILE A 593 15.83 8.20 2.32
CA ILE A 593 15.87 9.62 1.90
C ILE A 593 14.46 10.15 1.72
N ALA A 594 13.56 9.30 1.19
CA ALA A 594 12.19 9.63 0.91
C ALA A 594 11.28 8.45 1.33
N PRO A 595 11.21 8.14 2.65
CA PRO A 595 10.58 6.92 3.17
C PRO A 595 9.04 6.96 3.17
N VAL A 596 8.44 8.12 2.90
CA VAL A 596 6.97 8.31 2.83
C VAL A 596 6.50 8.76 1.44
N ASP A 597 7.41 9.16 0.56
CA ASP A 597 7.10 9.55 -0.80
C ASP A 597 6.89 8.30 -1.66
N THR A 598 5.87 8.32 -2.53
CA THR A 598 5.68 7.27 -3.54
C THR A 598 6.26 7.70 -4.88
N ALA A 599 6.34 6.77 -5.85
CA ALA A 599 6.79 7.09 -7.21
C ALA A 599 5.90 8.12 -7.92
N LEU A 600 4.67 8.34 -7.44
CA LEU A 600 3.77 9.36 -7.94
C LEU A 600 3.86 10.60 -7.04
N SER A 601 4.40 11.68 -7.61
CA SER A 601 4.52 12.99 -6.94
C SER A 601 3.16 13.45 -6.37
N GLY A 602 3.12 13.95 -5.14
CA GLY A 602 1.87 14.37 -4.49
C GLY A 602 1.04 13.21 -3.89
N ILE A 603 1.48 11.95 -4.04
CA ILE A 603 0.92 10.79 -3.32
C ILE A 603 1.97 10.26 -2.34
N PHE A 604 1.58 10.15 -1.07
CA PHE A 604 2.42 9.71 0.04
C PHE A 604 1.84 8.47 0.71
N VAL A 605 2.66 7.72 1.43
CA VAL A 605 2.26 6.56 2.23
C VAL A 605 2.78 6.69 3.66
N CYS A 606 2.00 6.24 4.64
CA CYS A 606 2.45 6.18 6.03
C CYS A 606 1.88 5.01 6.83
N GLY A 607 2.55 4.69 7.94
CA GLY A 607 2.16 3.63 8.85
C GLY A 607 2.24 2.24 8.21
N THR A 608 1.31 1.37 8.59
CA THR A 608 1.36 -0.05 8.19
C THR A 608 0.89 -0.33 6.77
N ALA A 609 0.55 0.70 5.99
CA ALA A 609 0.38 0.57 4.54
C ALA A 609 1.73 0.46 3.80
N GLU A 610 2.83 0.95 4.40
CA GLU A 610 4.18 0.89 3.85
C GLU A 610 4.96 -0.34 4.35
N ALA A 611 4.87 -0.71 5.63
CA ALA A 611 5.49 -1.92 6.17
C ALA A 611 4.97 -2.28 7.58
N PRO A 612 5.22 -3.49 8.10
CA PRO A 612 4.94 -3.86 9.49
C PRO A 612 5.71 -2.98 10.51
N LYS A 613 4.98 -2.22 11.34
CA LYS A 613 5.56 -1.22 12.27
C LYS A 613 4.75 -1.09 13.57
N PRO A 614 5.39 -0.73 14.69
CA PRO A 614 4.70 -0.39 15.94
C PRO A 614 4.01 0.98 15.86
N ILE A 615 3.13 1.26 16.83
CA ILE A 615 2.32 2.48 16.89
C ILE A 615 3.19 3.74 16.84
N GLN A 616 4.29 3.77 17.61
CA GLN A 616 5.18 4.92 17.72
C GLN A 616 5.80 5.30 16.36
N GLU A 617 6.24 4.29 15.59
CA GLU A 617 6.76 4.52 14.25
C GLU A 617 5.67 4.96 13.28
N CYS A 618 4.45 4.41 13.39
CA CYS A 618 3.32 4.86 12.59
C CYS A 618 2.99 6.35 12.80
N ILE A 619 3.13 6.84 14.03
CA ILE A 619 2.92 8.27 14.35
C ILE A 619 4.06 9.11 13.76
N THR A 620 5.32 8.67 13.87
CA THR A 620 6.47 9.35 13.25
C THR A 620 6.34 9.42 11.73
N ASP A 621 5.92 8.33 11.08
CA ASP A 621 5.65 8.30 9.64
C ASP A 621 4.53 9.26 9.26
N ALA A 622 3.45 9.28 10.05
CA ALA A 622 2.33 10.18 9.82
C ALA A 622 2.75 11.65 9.84
N GLY A 623 3.58 12.04 10.81
CA GLY A 623 4.11 13.40 10.87
C GLY A 623 5.09 13.71 9.73
N THR A 624 5.88 12.73 9.31
CA THR A 624 6.76 12.86 8.13
C THR A 624 5.94 13.06 6.86
N ALA A 625 4.89 12.25 6.65
CA ALA A 625 3.98 12.37 5.50
C ALA A 625 3.23 13.71 5.51
N ALA A 626 2.75 14.16 6.68
CA ALA A 626 2.11 15.46 6.84
C ALA A 626 3.08 16.62 6.54
N SER A 627 4.33 16.52 6.98
CA SER A 627 5.37 17.51 6.69
C SER A 627 5.72 17.58 5.20
N ARG A 628 5.94 16.43 4.56
CA ARG A 628 6.20 16.33 3.12
C ARG A 628 5.03 16.85 2.30
N THR A 629 3.81 16.46 2.65
CA THR A 629 2.58 16.93 2.01
C THR A 629 2.40 18.44 2.17
N SER A 630 2.59 18.97 3.38
CA SER A 630 2.51 20.42 3.62
C SER A 630 3.58 21.20 2.85
N SER A 631 4.77 20.63 2.66
CA SER A 631 5.84 21.24 1.86
C SER A 631 5.50 21.22 0.37
N PHE A 632 4.93 20.10 -0.11
CA PHE A 632 4.43 19.97 -1.47
C PHE A 632 3.28 20.96 -1.76
N LEU A 633 2.39 21.18 -0.79
CA LEU A 633 1.25 22.10 -0.91
C LEU A 633 1.55 23.55 -0.45
N LYS A 634 2.83 23.91 -0.27
CA LYS A 634 3.21 25.22 0.28
C LYS A 634 2.92 26.35 -0.71
N GLU A 635 3.30 26.14 -1.96
CA GLU A 635 3.15 27.08 -3.05
C GLU A 635 1.73 26.99 -3.64
N ASP A 636 1.20 28.10 -4.13
CA ASP A 636 -0.11 28.13 -4.78
C ASP A 636 -0.04 27.61 -6.23
N GLU A 637 1.16 27.47 -6.78
CA GLU A 637 1.41 26.97 -8.12
C GLU A 637 2.51 25.90 -8.13
N LEU A 638 2.29 24.83 -8.88
CA LEU A 638 3.31 23.83 -9.21
C LEU A 638 3.97 24.19 -10.54
N ILE A 639 5.30 24.21 -10.57
CA ILE A 639 6.07 24.34 -11.80
C ILE A 639 6.12 22.96 -12.47
N VAL A 640 5.56 22.86 -13.67
CA VAL A 640 5.53 21.62 -14.47
C VAL A 640 6.31 21.84 -15.75
N ASP A 641 7.35 21.04 -15.93
CA ASP A 641 8.17 21.04 -17.14
C ASP A 641 7.41 20.38 -18.30
N LEU A 642 7.36 21.05 -19.46
CA LEU A 642 6.68 20.56 -20.66
C LEU A 642 7.52 19.50 -21.39
N ILE A 643 7.72 18.33 -20.78
CA ILE A 643 8.38 17.17 -21.43
C ILE A 643 7.42 16.34 -22.30
N THR A 644 6.26 16.91 -22.57
CA THR A 644 5.05 16.28 -23.10
C THR A 644 5.17 15.89 -24.57
N ALA A 645 4.15 15.16 -25.04
CA ALA A 645 3.99 14.90 -26.47
C ALA A 645 3.61 16.18 -27.23
N VAL A 646 4.06 16.27 -28.47
CA VAL A 646 3.72 17.32 -29.43
C VAL A 646 3.19 16.69 -30.71
N ILE A 647 2.19 17.34 -31.32
CA ILE A 647 1.56 16.87 -32.56
C ILE A 647 1.86 17.88 -33.67
N ASP A 648 2.63 17.46 -34.66
CA ASP A 648 2.84 18.18 -35.90
C ASP A 648 1.57 18.13 -36.75
N GLN A 649 0.88 19.27 -36.80
CA GLN A 649 -0.40 19.40 -37.50
C GLN A 649 -0.25 19.29 -39.02
N ALA A 650 0.94 19.51 -39.58
CA ALA A 650 1.18 19.36 -41.01
C ALA A 650 1.31 17.88 -41.43
N ARG A 651 1.82 17.02 -40.53
CA ARG A 651 1.94 15.57 -40.75
C ARG A 651 0.75 14.76 -40.22
N CYS A 652 -0.09 15.36 -39.39
CA CYS A 652 -1.21 14.66 -38.74
C CYS A 652 -2.31 14.29 -39.75
N ILE A 653 -2.52 12.99 -39.98
CA ILE A 653 -3.60 12.47 -40.84
C ILE A 653 -4.96 12.35 -40.12
N ARG A 654 -5.06 12.83 -38.87
CA ARG A 654 -6.29 12.89 -38.06
C ARG A 654 -7.00 11.54 -37.83
N CYS A 655 -6.24 10.44 -37.80
CA CYS A 655 -6.80 9.09 -37.62
C CYS A 655 -7.36 8.79 -36.22
N GLY A 656 -7.03 9.59 -35.19
CA GLY A 656 -7.56 9.44 -33.83
C GLY A 656 -6.92 8.38 -32.95
N LYS A 657 -6.03 7.53 -33.49
CA LYS A 657 -5.34 6.47 -32.74
C LYS A 657 -4.60 6.98 -31.49
N CYS A 658 -4.08 8.21 -31.54
CA CYS A 658 -3.39 8.83 -30.42
C CYS A 658 -4.31 9.14 -29.23
N ALA A 659 -5.57 9.54 -29.47
CA ALA A 659 -6.56 9.73 -28.42
C ALA A 659 -6.99 8.38 -27.82
N GLU A 660 -7.20 7.36 -28.65
CA GLU A 660 -7.59 6.01 -28.21
C GLU A 660 -6.54 5.35 -27.29
N ILE A 661 -5.26 5.47 -27.63
CA ILE A 661 -4.17 4.84 -26.86
C ILE A 661 -3.81 5.59 -25.56
N CYS A 662 -4.29 6.83 -25.40
CA CYS A 662 -3.91 7.67 -24.27
C CYS A 662 -4.71 7.29 -23.01
N SER A 663 -4.08 6.61 -22.07
CA SER A 663 -4.71 6.22 -20.79
C SER A 663 -4.98 7.39 -19.83
N TYR A 664 -4.63 8.61 -20.23
CA TYR A 664 -4.73 9.82 -19.41
C TYR A 664 -5.66 10.87 -20.02
N ASP A 665 -6.34 10.54 -21.13
CA ASP A 665 -7.18 11.47 -21.89
C ASP A 665 -6.46 12.78 -22.25
N ALA A 666 -5.14 12.70 -22.42
CA ALA A 666 -4.28 13.86 -22.65
C ALA A 666 -4.31 14.36 -24.10
N ILE A 667 -5.10 13.75 -24.98
CA ILE A 667 -5.24 14.15 -26.37
C ILE A 667 -6.71 14.44 -26.64
N LYS A 668 -7.06 15.73 -26.78
CA LYS A 668 -8.42 16.16 -27.13
C LYS A 668 -8.54 16.36 -28.64
N LYS A 669 -9.75 16.14 -29.15
CA LYS A 669 -10.13 16.57 -30.50
C LYS A 669 -10.79 17.93 -30.39
N ASP A 670 -10.24 18.92 -31.09
CA ASP A 670 -10.73 20.30 -31.09
C ASP A 670 -10.74 20.85 -32.52
N GLU A 671 -11.89 21.35 -32.98
CA GLU A 671 -12.09 21.90 -34.34
C GLU A 671 -11.49 21.05 -35.48
N GLY A 672 -11.54 19.71 -35.35
CA GLY A 672 -11.01 18.79 -36.36
C GLY A 672 -9.50 18.54 -36.31
N LYS A 673 -8.80 19.06 -35.31
CA LYS A 673 -7.40 18.78 -34.97
C LYS A 673 -7.30 17.98 -33.67
N TYR A 674 -6.16 17.35 -33.45
CA TYR A 674 -5.83 16.73 -32.17
C TYR A 674 -4.78 17.57 -31.47
N GLU A 675 -5.00 17.86 -30.20
CA GLU A 675 -4.10 18.66 -29.36
C GLU A 675 -3.77 17.94 -28.07
N VAL A 676 -2.54 18.13 -27.59
CA VAL A 676 -2.10 17.59 -26.31
C VAL A 676 -2.50 18.55 -25.20
N ILE A 677 -3.27 18.05 -24.25
CA ILE A 677 -3.51 18.72 -22.97
C ILE A 677 -2.21 18.55 -22.16
N GLU A 678 -1.35 19.56 -22.23
CA GLU A 678 0.01 19.52 -21.69
C GLU A 678 0.06 19.01 -20.24
N ILE A 679 -0.85 19.51 -19.42
CA ILE A 679 -0.96 19.15 -18.00
C ILE A 679 -1.40 17.71 -17.71
N ALA A 680 -2.05 17.04 -18.67
CA ALA A 680 -2.52 15.67 -18.53
C ALA A 680 -1.49 14.67 -19.08
N CYS A 681 -0.62 15.11 -19.99
CA CYS A 681 0.35 14.25 -20.66
C CYS A 681 1.49 13.84 -19.70
N LYS A 682 1.59 12.55 -19.40
CA LYS A 682 2.68 11.99 -18.57
C LYS A 682 3.96 11.64 -19.35
N ALA A 683 4.07 12.09 -20.61
CA ALA A 683 5.23 11.84 -21.48
C ALA A 683 5.64 10.36 -21.63
N CYS A 684 4.68 9.43 -21.57
CA CYS A 684 4.96 7.99 -21.71
C CYS A 684 5.39 7.57 -23.13
N GLY A 685 5.11 8.38 -24.15
CA GLY A 685 5.54 8.13 -25.52
C GLY A 685 4.72 7.12 -26.33
N LYS A 686 3.67 6.51 -25.76
CA LYS A 686 2.84 5.51 -26.47
C LYS A 686 2.27 6.05 -27.79
N CYS A 687 1.71 7.26 -27.73
CA CYS A 687 1.10 7.93 -28.88
C CYS A 687 2.11 8.30 -29.97
N ALA A 688 3.34 8.65 -29.61
CA ALA A 688 4.43 8.90 -30.55
C ALA A 688 4.79 7.61 -31.30
N ALA A 689 5.05 6.54 -30.55
CA ALA A 689 5.50 5.28 -31.13
C ALA A 689 4.43 4.51 -31.93
N ASP A 690 3.15 4.84 -31.75
CA ASP A 690 2.03 4.25 -32.50
C ASP A 690 1.47 5.14 -33.60
N CYS A 691 1.99 6.37 -33.76
CA CYS A 691 1.53 7.32 -34.77
C CYS A 691 1.87 6.82 -36.18
N PRO A 692 0.89 6.49 -37.04
CA PRO A 692 1.17 5.92 -38.35
C PRO A 692 1.81 6.91 -39.34
N SER A 693 1.66 8.22 -39.10
CA SER A 693 2.25 9.27 -39.95
C SER A 693 3.47 9.93 -39.31
N ASN A 694 4.00 9.37 -38.21
CA ASN A 694 5.09 9.94 -37.41
C ASN A 694 4.89 11.42 -37.05
N ALA A 695 3.63 11.85 -36.93
CA ALA A 695 3.26 13.23 -36.63
C ALA A 695 3.37 13.59 -35.15
N ILE A 696 3.67 12.61 -34.28
CA ILE A 696 3.71 12.80 -32.83
C ILE A 696 5.08 12.41 -32.33
N ASP A 697 5.67 13.27 -31.50
CA ASP A 697 6.90 12.98 -30.77
C ASP A 697 6.84 13.56 -29.35
N LEU A 698 7.84 13.33 -28.50
CA LEU A 698 8.00 13.97 -27.20
C LEU A 698 8.94 15.17 -27.30
N ARG A 699 8.78 16.19 -26.44
CA ARG A 699 9.76 17.28 -26.32
C ARG A 699 11.08 16.80 -25.70
N PHE A 700 11.01 15.79 -24.84
CA PHE A 700 12.16 15.10 -24.25
C PHE A 700 12.02 13.58 -24.41
N ASN A 701 13.09 12.88 -24.73
CA ASN A 701 13.10 11.52 -25.27
C ASN A 701 12.40 11.43 -26.64
N ASN A 702 12.76 12.36 -27.53
CA ASN A 702 12.28 12.37 -28.91
C ASN A 702 12.97 11.29 -29.75
N ASP A 703 12.53 11.07 -30.99
CA ASP A 703 13.06 9.99 -31.83
C ASP A 703 14.57 10.19 -32.05
N LEU A 704 15.00 11.38 -32.46
CA LEU A 704 16.41 11.71 -32.72
C LEU A 704 17.31 11.51 -31.49
N GLN A 705 16.82 11.84 -30.29
CA GLN A 705 17.57 11.66 -29.04
C GLN A 705 17.80 10.18 -28.70
N LEU A 706 16.79 9.34 -28.92
CA LEU A 706 16.88 7.90 -28.64
C LEU A 706 17.74 7.19 -29.66
N GLU A 707 17.51 7.50 -30.94
CA GLU A 707 18.22 6.92 -32.07
C GLU A 707 19.71 7.29 -32.04
N SER A 708 20.03 8.57 -31.79
CA SER A 708 21.43 9.04 -31.71
C SER A 708 22.18 8.46 -30.51
N ALA A 709 21.49 8.17 -29.40
CA ALA A 709 22.12 7.49 -28.27
C ALA A 709 22.52 6.06 -28.62
N ALA A 710 21.58 5.29 -29.19
CA ALA A 710 21.82 3.92 -29.57
C ALA A 710 22.88 3.83 -30.67
N ALA A 711 22.73 4.60 -31.75
CA ALA A 711 23.70 4.67 -32.84
C ALA A 711 25.09 5.07 -32.34
N GLY A 712 25.17 6.12 -31.51
CA GLY A 712 26.44 6.57 -30.93
C GLY A 712 27.14 5.50 -30.09
N ILE A 713 26.40 4.70 -29.32
CA ILE A 713 26.96 3.58 -28.57
C ILE A 713 27.55 2.54 -29.52
N ILE A 714 26.82 2.15 -30.56
CA ILE A 714 27.20 1.06 -31.48
C ILE A 714 28.35 1.48 -32.39
N GLU A 715 28.36 2.73 -32.86
CA GLU A 715 29.49 3.31 -33.61
C GLU A 715 30.81 3.22 -32.83
N TYR A 716 30.76 3.30 -31.49
CA TYR A 716 31.93 3.16 -30.64
C TYR A 716 32.27 1.69 -30.35
N ASP A 717 31.26 0.87 -30.02
CA ASP A 717 31.40 -0.52 -29.64
C ASP A 717 30.37 -1.37 -30.41
N ILE A 718 30.81 -1.94 -31.55
CA ILE A 718 29.98 -2.72 -32.47
C ILE A 718 29.43 -4.01 -31.83
N ASP A 719 30.11 -4.52 -30.80
CA ASP A 719 29.69 -5.71 -30.06
C ASP A 719 28.58 -5.42 -29.04
N SER A 720 28.07 -4.19 -29.02
CA SER A 720 27.02 -3.76 -28.09
C SER A 720 25.68 -4.46 -28.32
N ILE A 721 25.05 -4.80 -27.20
CA ILE A 721 23.62 -5.11 -27.12
C ILE A 721 22.92 -3.92 -26.49
N ILE A 722 21.97 -3.31 -27.21
CA ILE A 722 21.24 -2.13 -26.73
C ILE A 722 20.08 -2.59 -25.84
N ALA A 723 20.14 -2.24 -24.56
CA ALA A 723 19.08 -2.50 -23.60
C ALA A 723 18.24 -1.24 -23.38
N TYR A 724 17.12 -1.11 -24.09
CA TYR A 724 16.14 -0.07 -23.80
C TYR A 724 15.41 -0.40 -22.50
N ALA A 725 15.65 0.41 -21.47
CA ALA A 725 15.14 0.15 -20.14
C ALA A 725 14.14 1.23 -19.71
N CYS A 726 12.91 0.79 -19.39
CA CYS A 726 11.90 1.64 -18.78
C CYS A 726 12.45 2.23 -17.48
N GLU A 727 12.40 3.55 -17.35
CA GLU A 727 12.95 4.32 -16.22
C GLU A 727 12.47 3.80 -14.86
N GLN A 728 11.19 3.42 -14.76
CA GLN A 728 10.59 3.06 -13.48
C GLN A 728 10.97 1.67 -12.98
N CYS A 729 11.16 0.69 -13.87
CA CYS A 729 11.44 -0.69 -13.48
C CYS A 729 12.73 -1.24 -14.07
N GLY A 730 12.82 -1.37 -15.40
CA GLY A 730 13.99 -1.97 -16.05
C GLY A 730 15.31 -1.25 -15.71
N TYR A 731 15.32 0.08 -15.75
CA TYR A 731 16.51 0.87 -15.44
C TYR A 731 16.88 0.76 -13.96
N ASN A 732 15.87 0.79 -13.08
CA ASN A 732 16.06 0.64 -11.64
C ASN A 732 16.54 -0.77 -11.24
N ALA A 733 16.09 -1.81 -11.95
CA ALA A 733 16.58 -3.16 -11.75
C ALA A 733 18.07 -3.27 -12.16
N ALA A 734 18.46 -2.62 -13.25
CA ALA A 734 19.88 -2.53 -13.65
C ALA A 734 20.72 -1.78 -12.59
N ASP A 735 20.20 -0.70 -12.03
CA ASP A 735 20.86 0.03 -10.93
C ASP A 735 21.00 -0.83 -9.68
N LEU A 736 19.94 -1.54 -9.30
CA LEU A 736 19.95 -2.45 -8.16
C LEU A 736 20.93 -3.60 -8.37
N ALA A 737 21.06 -4.12 -9.60
CA ALA A 737 22.03 -5.16 -9.90
C ALA A 737 23.46 -4.70 -9.63
N GLY A 738 23.80 -3.48 -10.06
CA GLY A 738 25.08 -2.86 -9.75
C GLY A 738 25.27 -2.54 -8.27
N ALA A 739 24.26 -1.98 -7.61
CA ALA A 739 24.32 -1.67 -6.18
C ALA A 739 24.51 -2.93 -5.31
N ALA A 740 23.91 -4.05 -5.72
CA ALA A 740 24.07 -5.37 -5.14
C ALA A 740 25.36 -6.09 -5.57
N LYS A 741 26.19 -5.47 -6.43
CA LYS A 741 27.47 -6.02 -6.94
C LYS A 741 27.32 -7.30 -7.75
N TYR A 742 26.19 -7.48 -8.44
CA TYR A 742 26.10 -8.53 -9.43
C TYR A 742 26.96 -8.19 -10.66
N HIS A 743 27.77 -9.15 -11.09
CA HIS A 743 28.56 -9.02 -12.30
C HIS A 743 27.74 -9.45 -13.52
N TYR A 744 27.84 -8.70 -14.61
CA TYR A 744 27.25 -9.05 -15.89
C TYR A 744 28.02 -8.42 -17.05
N SER A 745 27.83 -8.96 -18.26
CA SER A 745 28.62 -8.59 -19.44
C SER A 745 28.62 -7.09 -19.73
N THR A 746 29.79 -6.58 -20.12
CA THR A 746 29.96 -5.20 -20.55
C THR A 746 29.39 -4.91 -21.94
N ALA A 747 29.03 -5.95 -22.70
CA ALA A 747 28.36 -5.81 -24.00
C ALA A 747 26.98 -5.14 -23.88
N ILE A 748 26.31 -5.27 -22.73
CA ILE A 748 25.01 -4.62 -22.48
C ILE A 748 25.20 -3.12 -22.24
N LYS A 749 24.53 -2.30 -23.07
CA LYS A 749 24.52 -0.85 -22.96
C LYS A 749 23.09 -0.37 -22.75
N VAL A 750 22.82 0.18 -21.56
CA VAL A 750 21.48 0.55 -21.16
C VAL A 750 21.12 1.94 -21.67
N VAL A 751 20.06 2.03 -22.47
CA VAL A 751 19.47 3.31 -22.92
C VAL A 751 18.18 3.54 -22.15
N LYS A 752 18.14 4.60 -21.35
CA LYS A 752 16.96 4.95 -20.55
C LYS A 752 15.83 5.47 -21.45
N VAL A 753 14.63 4.93 -21.25
CA VAL A 753 13.39 5.44 -21.86
C VAL A 753 12.36 5.72 -20.78
N PRO A 754 11.48 6.74 -20.93
CA PRO A 754 10.47 7.04 -19.92
C PRO A 754 9.54 5.84 -19.69
N CYS A 755 9.16 5.17 -20.77
CA CYS A 755 8.38 3.93 -20.75
C CYS A 755 8.83 3.02 -21.90
N SER A 756 8.73 1.71 -21.75
CA SER A 756 8.90 0.78 -22.90
C SER A 756 7.89 1.07 -24.01
N GLY A 757 6.71 1.61 -23.66
CA GLY A 757 5.71 2.10 -24.61
C GLY A 757 6.18 3.24 -25.51
N ARG A 758 7.31 3.90 -25.23
CA ARG A 758 7.94 4.89 -26.11
C ARG A 758 8.71 4.27 -27.29
N ILE A 759 9.10 3.01 -27.20
CA ILE A 759 10.01 2.38 -28.17
C ILE A 759 9.23 1.97 -29.42
N SER A 760 9.37 2.72 -30.52
CA SER A 760 8.72 2.45 -31.80
C SER A 760 9.31 1.22 -32.50
N LEU A 761 8.64 0.71 -33.53
CA LEU A 761 9.18 -0.36 -34.38
C LEU A 761 10.52 0.06 -35.00
N ALA A 762 10.64 1.29 -35.50
CA ALA A 762 11.87 1.81 -36.07
C ALA A 762 13.03 1.80 -35.05
N GLN A 763 12.76 2.20 -33.80
CA GLN A 763 13.78 2.22 -32.73
C GLN A 763 14.24 0.82 -32.31
N MET A 764 13.42 -0.22 -32.51
CA MET A 764 13.83 -1.61 -32.27
C MET A 764 14.72 -2.14 -33.39
N LEU A 765 14.53 -1.66 -34.62
CA LEU A 765 15.25 -2.14 -35.80
C LEU A 765 16.56 -1.36 -36.05
N LEU A 766 16.57 -0.06 -35.78
CA LEU A 766 17.70 0.83 -36.02
C LEU A 766 19.03 0.31 -35.46
N PRO A 767 19.12 -0.23 -34.22
CA PRO A 767 20.39 -0.76 -33.72
C PRO A 767 21.03 -1.81 -34.64
N PHE A 768 20.22 -2.64 -35.32
CA PHE A 768 20.74 -3.65 -36.23
C PHE A 768 21.28 -3.07 -37.54
N GLU A 769 20.76 -1.93 -38.00
CA GLU A 769 21.31 -1.21 -39.15
C GLU A 769 22.73 -0.69 -38.87
N TYR A 770 23.03 -0.39 -37.60
CA TYR A 770 24.35 -0.01 -37.14
C TYR A 770 25.23 -1.20 -36.71
N GLY A 771 24.72 -2.43 -36.78
CA GLY A 771 25.47 -3.65 -36.51
C GLY A 771 25.42 -4.17 -35.07
N ALA A 772 24.50 -3.68 -34.23
CA ALA A 772 24.35 -4.16 -32.85
C ALA A 772 24.16 -5.69 -32.77
N LYS A 773 24.76 -6.34 -31.77
CA LYS A 773 24.62 -7.78 -31.54
C LYS A 773 23.21 -8.19 -31.15
N GLY A 774 22.48 -7.34 -30.46
CA GLY A 774 21.10 -7.61 -30.05
C GLY A 774 20.42 -6.38 -29.47
N VAL A 775 19.12 -6.52 -29.26
CA VAL A 775 18.28 -5.50 -28.61
C VAL A 775 17.47 -6.15 -27.50
N MET A 776 17.54 -5.57 -26.31
CA MET A 776 16.79 -5.98 -25.13
C MET A 776 15.81 -4.87 -24.75
N ILE A 777 14.56 -5.22 -24.45
CA ILE A 777 13.59 -4.30 -23.85
C ILE A 777 13.28 -4.75 -22.43
N ALA A 778 13.65 -3.94 -21.45
CA ALA A 778 13.36 -4.16 -20.03
C ALA A 778 12.16 -3.31 -19.61
N ALA A 779 11.00 -3.94 -19.42
CA ALA A 779 9.71 -3.31 -19.14
C ALA A 779 9.19 -3.64 -17.73
N CYS A 780 8.20 -2.87 -17.27
CA CYS A 780 7.48 -3.14 -16.01
C CYS A 780 6.74 -4.49 -16.07
N LEU A 781 6.47 -5.08 -14.90
CA LEU A 781 5.61 -6.27 -14.80
C LEU A 781 4.20 -6.01 -15.37
N ASP A 782 3.60 -7.06 -15.94
CA ASP A 782 2.22 -6.99 -16.41
C ASP A 782 1.26 -6.69 -15.24
N GLY A 783 0.28 -5.82 -15.50
CA GLY A 783 -0.61 -5.28 -14.46
C GLY A 783 0.03 -4.28 -13.47
N GLN A 784 1.33 -4.00 -13.57
CA GLN A 784 2.07 -3.06 -12.69
C GLN A 784 2.81 -1.97 -13.50
N CYS A 785 2.35 -1.69 -14.72
CA CYS A 785 2.93 -0.62 -15.52
C CYS A 785 2.63 0.74 -14.88
N HIS A 786 3.66 1.55 -14.66
CA HIS A 786 3.51 2.90 -14.11
C HIS A 786 2.81 3.86 -15.08
N PHE A 787 2.75 3.47 -16.35
CA PHE A 787 1.98 4.15 -17.39
C PHE A 787 0.73 3.37 -17.82
N ILE A 788 0.13 2.63 -16.88
CA ILE A 788 -1.10 1.83 -16.99
C ILE A 788 -0.94 0.58 -17.87
N ASP A 789 -0.49 0.73 -19.11
CA ASP A 789 -0.43 -0.38 -20.09
C ASP A 789 0.71 -0.26 -21.11
N GLY A 790 1.65 0.68 -20.94
CA GLY A 790 2.73 0.91 -21.90
C GLY A 790 3.62 -0.30 -22.19
N ASN A 791 3.81 -1.18 -21.20
CA ASN A 791 4.52 -2.44 -21.40
C ASN A 791 3.77 -3.40 -22.34
N ARG A 792 2.44 -3.48 -22.27
CA ARG A 792 1.62 -4.32 -23.14
C ARG A 792 1.65 -3.81 -24.59
N HIS A 793 1.64 -2.49 -24.79
CA HIS A 793 1.82 -1.90 -26.13
C HIS A 793 3.19 -2.22 -26.71
N ALA A 794 4.25 -2.08 -25.89
CA ALA A 794 5.60 -2.44 -26.30
C ALA A 794 5.73 -3.93 -26.67
N ALA A 795 5.17 -4.83 -25.85
CA ALA A 795 5.19 -6.27 -26.11
C ALA A 795 4.55 -6.63 -27.46
N LYS A 796 3.41 -6.03 -27.79
CA LYS A 796 2.77 -6.22 -29.12
C LYS A 796 3.68 -5.77 -30.27
N ARG A 797 4.37 -4.64 -30.12
CA ARG A 797 5.31 -4.16 -31.14
C ARG A 797 6.56 -5.01 -31.26
N VAL A 798 7.04 -5.60 -30.16
CA VAL A 798 8.16 -6.55 -30.19
C VAL A 798 7.82 -7.76 -31.06
N GLU A 799 6.61 -8.31 -30.93
CA GLU A 799 6.19 -9.42 -31.78
C GLU A 799 6.12 -9.04 -33.27
N MET A 800 5.75 -7.79 -33.58
CA MET A 800 5.82 -7.27 -34.96
C MET A 800 7.27 -7.11 -35.42
N ALA A 801 8.14 -6.57 -34.57
CA ALA A 801 9.56 -6.37 -34.86
C ALA A 801 10.29 -7.70 -35.10
N LYS A 802 9.99 -8.73 -34.30
CA LYS A 802 10.53 -10.08 -34.49
C LYS A 802 10.20 -10.65 -35.87
N ARG A 803 8.94 -10.53 -36.32
CA ARG A 803 8.55 -10.96 -37.66
C ARG A 803 9.30 -10.20 -38.76
N ALA A 804 9.52 -8.89 -38.56
CA ALA A 804 10.31 -8.09 -39.50
C ALA A 804 11.77 -8.54 -39.53
N LEU A 805 12.39 -8.81 -38.38
CA LEU A 805 13.78 -9.30 -38.29
C LEU A 805 13.97 -10.67 -38.96
N ASP A 806 13.01 -11.59 -38.81
CA ASP A 806 13.04 -12.89 -39.48
C ASP A 806 12.91 -12.71 -41.00
N PHE A 807 12.00 -11.84 -41.46
CA PHE A 807 11.85 -11.52 -42.87
C PHE A 807 13.11 -10.89 -43.48
N MET A 808 13.83 -10.08 -42.69
CA MET A 808 15.10 -9.44 -43.09
C MET A 808 16.31 -10.38 -42.98
N GLY A 809 16.16 -11.60 -42.45
CA GLY A 809 17.25 -12.55 -42.26
C GLY A 809 18.21 -12.20 -41.11
N ILE A 810 17.84 -11.27 -40.22
CA ILE A 810 18.66 -10.85 -39.07
C ILE A 810 18.47 -11.81 -37.88
N GLY A 811 17.29 -12.43 -37.78
CA GLY A 811 16.93 -13.39 -36.73
C GLY A 811 16.24 -12.74 -35.54
N SER A 812 14.99 -13.12 -35.28
CA SER A 812 14.16 -12.57 -34.21
C SER A 812 14.65 -12.88 -32.79
N HIS A 813 15.47 -13.92 -32.61
CA HIS A 813 16.04 -14.30 -31.31
C HIS A 813 16.94 -13.21 -30.71
N ARG A 814 17.51 -12.33 -31.56
CA ARG A 814 18.36 -11.19 -31.17
C ARG A 814 17.56 -10.01 -30.59
N LEU A 815 16.23 -10.07 -30.59
CA LEU A 815 15.34 -9.10 -29.95
C LEU A 815 14.54 -9.77 -28.82
N GLN A 816 14.83 -9.41 -27.56
CA GLN A 816 14.16 -9.98 -26.39
C GLN A 816 13.39 -8.93 -25.58
N PHE A 817 12.26 -9.35 -25.01
CA PHE A 817 11.43 -8.53 -24.14
C PHE A 817 11.32 -9.18 -22.76
N PHE A 818 11.59 -8.40 -21.71
CA PHE A 818 11.60 -8.88 -20.34
C PHE A 818 10.75 -7.99 -19.44
N ASN A 819 9.90 -8.63 -18.64
CA ASN A 819 9.15 -7.98 -17.58
C ASN A 819 9.93 -8.11 -16.26
N ILE A 820 10.40 -6.98 -15.74
CA ILE A 820 11.29 -6.88 -14.60
C ILE A 820 10.75 -5.80 -13.66
N SER A 821 10.63 -6.08 -12.37
CA SER A 821 10.31 -5.07 -11.34
C SER A 821 11.57 -4.31 -10.90
N SER A 822 11.42 -3.08 -10.41
CA SER A 822 12.52 -2.25 -9.89
C SER A 822 13.32 -2.92 -8.77
N SER A 823 12.74 -3.90 -8.07
CA SER A 823 13.39 -4.67 -6.99
C SER A 823 14.03 -5.99 -7.46
N GLU A 824 14.05 -6.28 -8.76
CA GLU A 824 14.51 -7.56 -9.32
C GLU A 824 15.88 -7.45 -10.01
N GLY A 825 16.90 -6.96 -9.28
CA GLY A 825 18.26 -6.82 -9.83
C GLY A 825 18.87 -8.15 -10.34
N GLY A 826 18.67 -9.25 -9.62
CA GLY A 826 19.14 -10.58 -10.07
C GLY A 826 18.48 -11.04 -11.37
N LYS A 827 17.18 -10.79 -11.54
CA LYS A 827 16.45 -11.13 -12.77
C LYS A 827 16.88 -10.28 -13.97
N PHE A 828 17.34 -9.04 -13.73
CA PHE A 828 17.98 -8.25 -14.78
C PHE A 828 19.26 -8.93 -15.29
N VAL A 829 20.06 -9.49 -14.38
CA VAL A 829 21.27 -10.26 -14.75
C VAL A 829 20.91 -11.53 -15.51
N GLU A 830 19.92 -12.30 -15.05
CA GLU A 830 19.41 -13.47 -15.78
C GLU A 830 18.95 -13.12 -17.20
N ALA A 831 18.27 -11.97 -17.37
CA ALA A 831 17.84 -11.49 -18.67
C ALA A 831 19.01 -11.10 -19.58
N VAL A 832 20.07 -10.51 -19.02
CA VAL A 832 21.33 -10.21 -19.71
C VAL A 832 22.00 -11.50 -20.19
N GLU A 833 22.15 -12.49 -19.30
CA GLU A 833 22.75 -13.79 -19.64
C GLU A 833 21.97 -14.50 -20.74
N LYS A 834 20.62 -14.45 -20.66
CA LYS A 834 19.76 -15.03 -21.67
C LYS A 834 19.96 -14.39 -23.05
N ILE A 835 19.94 -13.06 -23.15
CA ILE A 835 20.09 -12.42 -24.47
C ILE A 835 21.49 -12.61 -25.05
N LEU A 836 22.53 -12.65 -24.22
CA LEU A 836 23.89 -12.95 -24.69
C LEU A 836 23.94 -14.33 -25.33
N LYS A 837 23.40 -15.34 -24.65
CA LYS A 837 23.31 -16.70 -25.18
C LYS A 837 22.52 -16.73 -26.49
N ASP A 838 21.35 -16.09 -26.53
CA ASP A 838 20.51 -16.04 -27.73
C ASP A 838 21.29 -15.42 -28.91
N THR A 839 22.15 -14.42 -28.68
CA THR A 839 22.97 -13.78 -29.73
C THR A 839 24.24 -14.55 -30.12
N GLU A 840 24.65 -15.55 -29.35
CA GLU A 840 25.82 -16.40 -29.66
C GLU A 840 25.44 -17.63 -30.50
N GLU A 841 24.17 -18.03 -30.51
CA GLU A 841 23.65 -19.19 -31.27
C GLU A 841 23.48 -18.93 -32.79
N THR A 842 24.19 -17.93 -33.36
CA THR A 842 24.05 -17.48 -34.77
C THR A 842 25.19 -17.94 -35.68
#